data_AF-A0A9D8N0V2-F1
#
_entry.id   AF-A0A9D8N0V2-F1
#
_cell.length_a   1.000
_cell.length_b   1.000
_cell.length_c   1.000
_cell.angle_alpha   90.00
_cell.angle_beta   90.00
_cell.angle_gamma   90.00
#
_symmetry.space_group_name_H-M   'P 1'
#
loop_
_entity.id
_entity.type
_entity.pdbx_description
1 polymer ?
#
loop_
_entity_poly.entity_id
_entity_poly.type
_entity_poly.pdbx_seq_one_letter_code
_entity_poly.pdbx_strand_id
1 'polypeptide(L)'
;FTYPLIGNYGVPDTGGEPLPHFMESNQIHPKAIIVADYSKEYCHWNAKESLAEWLKREKIPGVTGINTRRLTQVLREHGVMMGRIIIDHSPLNIEALARRSQHCSEDYGSINWVEKVSCKEVIRYNEGADKKVVLVDCGVKANIIRCLLRRGVEVIRVPWDYDFNQLEFDGLFLANGPGDPEQCGKTVEHIRTFLNNKKVRPLMGICLGNQLLAKAAGGKTYKLKYGHRSHNQPVKQVGTNKCFITSQNHGYAVDASTLPKDWEPLFVNMNDGSNEGIRHKTNPWFSAQFHPEACSGPTDTEWMFDEFISLVNKLTSKQVNELDDSATNLSTRQLVNSSTINSTINKVLLLGSGALKIGQAGEFDYSGAQALKALKEEGVKTVLINPNIATVQTSKDVADTVYFQPVTPEFVERVIEKERPDGILLSFGGQTALNCGVELYKRGVLEHYDVKVLGTPIQAIIDTEDRELFVRKLDEIGVKTIKSEACETIEEVQKAASELGFPVILRAAYALGGLGSGFCDNETELLAQAEEAFSFSSQVLVEKSLRGWKEIEYEVVRDRFDNCITVCNMENFDPLGIHTGESIVVAPSQTLSNNEYHKLRALAIKIIRHIGIVGECNVQYALDPCSEDYRVIEVNARLSRSSALASKATGYPLAFVAAKLGLGYGLFELKNSVTKTTSAFFEPALDYVVCKIPRWDLSKFHGVNHHLGSSMKSVGEVMAIGRTFEEALQKGLRMIGQGMHGFVGNKVLRVEDMKDALLHATENRIFVLSKALQMGYTKEQIHSLTKIDNWFLQKLRHIVSINERLREYSYISE
;
A
#
# COMPACT_ATOMS: atom_id res chain seq x y z
N PHE A 1 11.94 12.74 8.63
CA PHE A 1 10.82 11.89 8.15
C PHE A 1 9.75 12.76 7.53
N THR A 2 9.13 12.32 6.43
CA THR A 2 8.01 13.05 5.80
C THR A 2 6.68 12.72 6.50
N TYR A 3 6.43 11.44 6.75
CA TYR A 3 5.27 11.00 7.53
C TYR A 3 5.35 11.56 8.96
N PRO A 4 4.25 12.10 9.53
CA PRO A 4 4.33 12.87 10.76
C PRO A 4 4.38 12.02 12.03
N LEU A 5 3.80 10.81 12.04
CA LEU A 5 3.71 9.96 13.23
C LEU A 5 4.80 8.88 13.19
N ILE A 6 5.82 8.98 14.05
CA ILE A 6 6.97 8.06 14.04
C ILE A 6 7.13 7.38 15.40
N GLY A 7 7.50 6.08 15.38
CA GLY A 7 7.73 5.27 16.58
C GLY A 7 6.58 4.36 16.98
N ASN A 8 5.50 4.29 16.19
CA ASN A 8 4.26 3.59 16.53
C ASN A 8 4.45 2.11 16.90
N TYR A 9 5.28 1.39 16.15
CA TYR A 9 5.52 -0.04 16.29
C TYR A 9 6.86 -0.38 16.95
N GLY A 10 7.55 0.61 17.54
CA GLY A 10 8.80 0.39 18.28
C GLY A 10 9.95 -0.08 17.41
N VAL A 11 10.92 -0.75 18.04
CA VAL A 11 12.12 -1.31 17.40
C VAL A 11 12.14 -2.82 17.69
N PRO A 12 12.24 -3.69 16.68
CA PRO A 12 12.38 -5.13 16.88
C PRO A 12 13.77 -5.47 17.39
N ASP A 13 14.05 -6.77 17.60
CA ASP A 13 15.40 -7.20 17.90
C ASP A 13 16.38 -6.75 16.80
N THR A 14 17.46 -6.08 17.21
CA THR A 14 18.47 -5.54 16.30
C THR A 14 19.59 -6.53 16.02
N GLY A 15 19.61 -7.68 16.69
CA GLY A 15 20.61 -8.73 16.52
C GLY A 15 20.35 -9.72 15.38
N GLY A 16 21.29 -10.65 15.21
CA GLY A 16 21.23 -11.75 14.26
C GLY A 16 22.62 -12.12 13.72
N GLU A 17 22.93 -13.41 13.67
CA GLU A 17 24.18 -13.96 13.14
C GLU A 17 23.87 -14.90 11.95
N PRO A 18 24.60 -14.83 10.82
CA PRO A 18 25.69 -13.90 10.51
C PRO A 18 25.21 -12.52 10.00
N LEU A 19 23.88 -12.30 9.96
CA LEU A 19 23.24 -11.05 9.55
C LEU A 19 22.12 -10.70 10.52
N PRO A 20 21.88 -9.40 10.78
CA PRO A 20 20.75 -8.98 11.58
C PRO A 20 19.45 -9.49 10.95
N HIS A 21 18.45 -9.87 11.74
CA HIS A 21 17.22 -10.45 11.19
C HIS A 21 16.25 -9.39 10.65
N PHE A 22 16.02 -8.32 11.43
CA PHE A 22 15.05 -7.26 11.12
C PHE A 22 15.67 -5.94 10.67
N MET A 23 17.01 -5.83 10.71
CA MET A 23 17.74 -4.60 10.33
C MET A 23 18.50 -4.78 9.03
N GLU A 24 18.78 -3.66 8.37
CA GLU A 24 19.54 -3.64 7.11
C GLU A 24 21.03 -3.43 7.29
N SER A 25 21.47 -3.13 8.52
CA SER A 25 22.87 -3.06 8.92
C SER A 25 22.98 -3.18 10.45
N ASN A 26 24.20 -3.24 10.97
CA ASN A 26 24.47 -3.43 12.39
C ASN A 26 24.38 -2.15 13.23
N GLN A 27 24.07 -0.99 12.62
CA GLN A 27 24.06 0.31 13.31
C GLN A 27 23.09 1.30 12.67
N ILE A 28 22.74 2.36 13.40
CA ILE A 28 21.98 3.48 12.84
C ILE A 28 22.91 4.37 11.99
N HIS A 29 22.62 4.50 10.69
CA HIS A 29 23.41 5.34 9.77
C HIS A 29 23.07 6.85 9.81
N PRO A 30 21.80 7.28 9.94
CA PRO A 30 21.49 8.69 10.07
C PRO A 30 22.22 9.35 11.24
N LYS A 31 22.84 10.52 11.01
CA LYS A 31 23.51 11.30 12.06
C LYS A 31 22.55 11.97 13.04
N ALA A 32 21.31 12.13 12.64
CA ALA A 32 20.23 12.67 13.45
C ALA A 32 18.88 12.29 12.84
N ILE A 33 17.82 12.30 13.65
CA ILE A 33 16.45 12.17 13.15
C ILE A 33 15.60 13.41 13.49
N ILE A 34 14.73 13.78 12.53
CA ILE A 34 13.78 14.88 12.68
C ILE A 34 12.39 14.33 12.34
N VAL A 35 11.47 14.43 13.28
CA VAL A 35 10.08 13.97 13.16
C VAL A 35 9.10 15.09 13.55
N ALA A 36 7.84 14.98 13.12
CA ALA A 36 6.82 15.95 13.50
C ALA A 36 6.20 15.58 14.84
N ASP A 37 5.77 14.32 15.00
CA ASP A 37 5.27 13.75 16.24
C ASP A 37 5.99 12.43 16.54
N TYR A 38 6.18 12.15 17.83
CA TYR A 38 6.84 10.93 18.30
C TYR A 38 5.90 10.14 19.22
N SER A 39 5.61 8.90 18.86
CA SER A 39 4.87 7.96 19.69
C SER A 39 5.76 7.46 20.83
N LYS A 40 5.54 7.99 22.03
CA LYS A 40 6.34 7.67 23.23
C LYS A 40 6.17 6.23 23.72
N GLU A 41 4.98 5.67 23.56
CA GLU A 41 4.76 4.24 23.74
C GLU A 41 4.43 3.65 22.37
N TYR A 42 4.81 2.41 22.19
CA TYR A 42 4.68 1.66 20.95
C TYR A 42 3.83 0.42 21.19
N CYS A 43 3.25 -0.13 20.13
CA CYS A 43 2.53 -1.40 20.16
C CYS A 43 2.82 -2.17 18.88
N HIS A 44 3.54 -3.27 19.01
CA HIS A 44 3.74 -4.25 17.95
C HIS A 44 4.29 -5.55 18.57
N TRP A 45 3.85 -6.71 18.08
CA TRP A 45 4.16 -8.01 18.69
C TRP A 45 5.66 -8.35 18.68
N ASN A 46 6.42 -7.84 17.71
CA ASN A 46 7.86 -8.07 17.60
C ASN A 46 8.73 -6.98 18.25
N ALA A 47 8.13 -5.92 18.82
CA ALA A 47 8.89 -4.80 19.37
C ALA A 47 9.58 -5.19 20.69
N LYS A 48 10.83 -4.73 20.87
CA LYS A 48 11.67 -4.99 22.05
C LYS A 48 11.97 -3.73 22.85
N GLU A 49 12.03 -2.59 22.18
CA GLU A 49 12.32 -1.29 22.79
C GLU A 49 11.68 -0.16 21.99
N SER A 50 11.66 1.04 22.58
CA SER A 50 11.22 2.25 21.88
C SER A 50 12.31 2.77 20.93
N LEU A 51 11.89 3.52 19.91
CA LEU A 51 12.82 4.21 19.02
C LEU A 51 13.74 5.17 19.81
N ALA A 52 13.23 5.84 20.85
CA ALA A 52 14.04 6.73 21.67
C ALA A 52 15.13 5.98 22.47
N GLU A 53 14.85 4.78 22.98
CA GLU A 53 15.84 3.95 23.68
C GLU A 53 16.93 3.47 22.73
N TRP A 54 16.55 3.01 21.53
CA TRP A 54 17.51 2.60 20.51
C TRP A 54 18.43 3.75 20.09
N LEU A 55 17.87 4.94 19.84
CA LEU A 55 18.65 6.13 19.50
C LEU A 55 19.61 6.54 20.63
N LYS A 56 19.19 6.45 21.89
CA LYS A 56 20.06 6.71 23.04
C LYS A 56 21.20 5.70 23.13
N ARG A 57 20.92 4.41 22.92
CA ARG A 57 21.95 3.35 22.90
C ARG A 57 23.00 3.61 21.82
N GLU A 58 22.56 3.97 20.62
CA GLU A 58 23.41 4.24 19.45
C GLU A 58 23.99 5.67 19.42
N LYS A 59 23.68 6.49 20.43
CA LYS A 59 24.12 7.90 20.55
C LYS A 59 23.71 8.77 19.36
N ILE A 60 22.50 8.56 18.84
CA ILE A 60 21.94 9.33 17.72
C ILE A 60 20.95 10.38 18.24
N PRO A 61 21.18 11.68 17.99
CA PRO A 61 20.24 12.73 18.39
C PRO A 61 18.93 12.67 17.60
N GLY A 62 17.83 12.96 18.27
CA GLY A 62 16.50 13.06 17.66
C GLY A 62 15.72 14.27 18.16
N VAL A 63 14.93 14.89 17.28
CA VAL A 63 14.04 16.01 17.62
C VAL A 63 12.63 15.77 17.06
N THR A 64 11.62 16.09 17.86
CA THR A 64 10.19 16.05 17.52
C THR A 64 9.57 17.44 17.66
N GLY A 65 8.34 17.64 17.19
CA GLY A 65 7.67 18.95 17.21
C GLY A 65 8.08 19.88 16.06
N ILE A 66 8.77 19.36 15.05
CA ILE A 66 9.21 20.14 13.88
C ILE A 66 8.21 19.99 12.74
N ASN A 67 7.89 21.10 12.05
CA ASN A 67 7.08 21.03 10.84
C ASN A 67 7.89 20.43 9.67
N THR A 68 7.90 19.10 9.58
CA THR A 68 8.65 18.35 8.56
C THR A 68 8.20 18.65 7.13
N ARG A 69 6.92 19.00 6.91
CA ARG A 69 6.43 19.43 5.59
C ARG A 69 7.11 20.71 5.13
N ARG A 70 7.21 21.71 6.02
CA ARG A 70 7.92 22.97 5.72
C ARG A 70 9.40 22.72 5.45
N LEU A 71 10.04 21.86 6.24
CA LEU A 71 11.44 21.47 6.01
C LEU A 71 11.62 20.82 4.63
N THR A 72 10.73 19.91 4.23
CA THR A 72 10.77 19.29 2.89
C THR A 72 10.58 20.32 1.77
N GLN A 73 9.70 21.32 1.95
CA GLN A 73 9.54 22.40 0.96
C GLN A 73 10.82 23.22 0.79
N VAL A 74 11.46 23.61 1.90
CA VAL A 74 12.74 24.35 1.88
C VAL A 74 13.82 23.54 1.14
N LEU A 75 13.94 22.24 1.42
CA LEU A 75 14.89 21.36 0.72
C LEU A 75 14.56 21.20 -0.77
N ARG A 76 13.29 21.23 -1.17
CA ARG A 76 12.89 21.18 -2.59
C ARG A 76 13.22 22.48 -3.33
N GLU A 77 13.00 23.62 -2.67
CA GLU A 77 13.28 24.95 -3.21
C GLU A 77 14.79 25.15 -3.44
N HIS A 78 15.59 24.88 -2.41
CA HIS A 78 17.03 25.19 -2.37
C HIS A 78 17.96 24.02 -2.72
N GLY A 79 17.44 22.80 -2.79
CA GLY A 79 18.23 21.59 -3.06
C GLY A 79 18.92 21.02 -1.81
N VAL A 80 20.06 20.36 -2.00
CA VAL A 80 20.84 19.76 -0.89
C VAL A 80 21.41 20.85 0.01
N MET A 81 21.01 20.86 1.28
CA MET A 81 21.47 21.80 2.30
C MET A 81 22.13 21.07 3.45
N MET A 82 23.17 21.68 4.02
CA MET A 82 23.71 21.25 5.31
C MET A 82 22.79 21.74 6.44
N GLY A 83 22.51 20.86 7.40
CA GLY A 83 21.73 21.16 8.58
C GLY A 83 22.38 20.55 9.81
N ARG A 84 22.05 21.09 10.99
CA ARG A 84 22.56 20.59 12.28
C ARG A 84 21.52 20.75 13.37
N ILE A 85 21.56 19.86 14.35
CA ILE A 85 20.82 20.00 15.61
C ILE A 85 21.81 20.54 16.64
N ILE A 86 21.47 21.67 17.28
CA ILE A 86 22.28 22.24 18.36
C ILE A 86 21.51 22.11 19.65
N ILE A 87 22.14 21.53 20.66
CA ILE A 87 21.62 21.46 22.02
C ILE A 87 22.39 22.51 22.83
N ASP A 88 21.73 23.60 23.19
CA ASP A 88 22.29 24.65 24.06
C ASP A 88 21.36 24.85 25.26
N HIS A 89 21.95 24.89 26.46
CA HIS A 89 21.25 25.11 27.72
C HIS A 89 21.35 26.58 28.19
N SER A 90 22.01 27.44 27.41
CA SER A 90 22.15 28.88 27.66
C SER A 90 20.91 29.68 27.21
N PRO A 91 20.66 30.88 27.77
CA PRO A 91 19.61 31.77 27.27
C PRO A 91 19.82 32.06 25.77
N LEU A 92 18.77 31.83 24.97
CA LEU A 92 18.79 31.87 23.50
C LEU A 92 19.40 33.17 22.95
N ASN A 93 20.59 33.09 22.35
CA ASN A 93 21.09 34.06 21.38
C ASN A 93 21.37 33.33 20.05
N ILE A 94 20.38 33.35 19.15
CA ILE A 94 20.41 32.65 17.86
C ILE A 94 21.61 33.10 17.01
N GLU A 95 21.97 34.39 17.04
CA GLU A 95 23.12 34.90 16.30
C GLU A 95 24.46 34.39 16.86
N ALA A 96 24.60 34.36 18.19
CA ALA A 96 25.82 33.83 18.82
C ALA A 96 25.99 32.33 18.53
N LEU A 97 24.89 31.57 18.55
CA LEU A 97 24.86 30.16 18.15
C LEU A 97 25.23 29.97 16.68
N ALA A 98 24.66 30.77 15.76
CA ALA A 98 24.99 30.74 14.33
C ALA A 98 26.48 31.05 14.06
N ARG A 99 27.09 32.00 14.78
CA ARG A 99 28.52 32.32 14.67
C ARG A 99 29.43 31.20 15.19
N ARG A 100 29.13 30.63 16.38
CA ARG A 100 29.92 29.54 17.01
C ARG A 100 30.03 28.27 16.17
N SER A 101 29.13 28.13 15.21
CA SER A 101 28.87 26.88 14.51
C SER A 101 29.22 26.97 13.02
N GLN A 102 29.70 28.13 12.54
CA GLN A 102 30.36 28.28 11.24
C GLN A 102 31.74 27.61 11.19
N HIS A 103 32.37 27.33 12.34
CA HIS A 103 33.73 26.75 12.42
C HIS A 103 33.79 25.23 12.27
N CYS A 104 32.66 24.56 12.02
CA CYS A 104 32.59 23.09 11.96
C CYS A 104 31.84 22.66 10.69
N SER A 105 32.40 22.95 9.52
CA SER A 105 31.91 22.39 8.25
C SER A 105 32.92 21.37 7.73
N GLU A 106 32.70 20.09 8.05
CA GLU A 106 33.25 19.03 7.21
C GLU A 106 32.68 19.20 5.80
N ASP A 107 33.53 19.20 4.77
CA ASP A 107 33.05 19.11 3.40
C ASP A 107 32.47 17.71 3.17
N TYR A 108 31.16 17.59 3.31
CA TYR A 108 30.44 16.32 3.13
C TYR A 108 30.73 15.67 1.77
N GLY A 109 31.02 16.48 0.73
CA GLY A 109 31.28 16.01 -0.63
C GLY A 109 32.69 15.42 -0.81
N SER A 110 33.66 15.82 0.00
CA SER A 110 35.05 15.33 -0.10
C SER A 110 35.30 14.04 0.67
N ILE A 111 34.34 13.59 1.49
CA ILE A 111 34.47 12.40 2.30
C ILE A 111 34.08 11.17 1.48
N ASN A 112 34.97 10.18 1.42
CA ASN A 112 34.63 8.84 0.95
C ASN A 112 33.75 8.13 2.00
N TRP A 113 32.43 8.29 1.88
CA TRP A 113 31.47 7.67 2.79
C TRP A 113 31.43 6.14 2.63
N VAL A 114 31.77 5.62 1.45
CA VAL A 114 31.85 4.18 1.19
C VAL A 114 32.91 3.54 2.06
N GLU A 115 34.10 4.14 2.16
CA GLU A 115 35.18 3.66 3.03
C GLU A 115 34.72 3.55 4.49
N LYS A 116 33.88 4.47 4.97
CA LYS A 116 33.38 4.46 6.35
C LYS A 116 32.38 3.33 6.62
N VAL A 117 31.65 2.85 5.62
CA VAL A 117 30.57 1.85 5.79
C VAL A 117 30.90 0.46 5.25
N SER A 118 31.88 0.36 4.35
CA SER A 118 32.37 -0.91 3.81
C SER A 118 32.93 -1.80 4.92
N CYS A 119 32.71 -3.11 4.78
CA CYS A 119 33.40 -4.14 5.55
C CYS A 119 34.91 -3.96 5.41
N LYS A 120 35.64 -4.42 6.42
CA LYS A 120 37.11 -4.25 6.53
C LYS A 120 37.88 -5.48 6.07
N GLU A 121 37.20 -6.60 6.00
CA GLU A 121 37.75 -7.89 5.62
C GLU A 121 36.79 -8.62 4.67
N VAL A 122 37.30 -9.68 4.05
CA VAL A 122 36.49 -10.56 3.19
C VAL A 122 35.64 -11.45 4.08
N ILE A 123 34.33 -11.45 3.84
CA ILE A 123 33.36 -12.26 4.59
C ILE A 123 32.68 -13.22 3.62
N ARG A 124 32.59 -14.50 3.98
CA ARG A 124 31.91 -15.53 3.20
C ARG A 124 30.60 -15.93 3.85
N TYR A 125 29.58 -16.15 3.03
CA TYR A 125 28.28 -16.64 3.45
C TYR A 125 27.89 -17.84 2.58
N ASN A 126 27.32 -18.88 3.21
CA ASN A 126 26.93 -20.12 2.54
C ASN A 126 28.09 -20.80 1.79
N GLU A 127 29.22 -20.96 2.50
CA GLU A 127 30.42 -21.61 1.97
C GLU A 127 30.14 -23.04 1.48
N GLY A 128 30.68 -23.37 0.31
CA GLY A 128 30.53 -24.68 -0.31
C GLY A 128 29.38 -24.80 -1.31
N ALA A 129 28.62 -23.73 -1.56
CA ALA A 129 27.69 -23.68 -2.68
C ALA A 129 28.41 -23.77 -4.04
N ASP A 130 27.73 -24.33 -5.04
CA ASP A 130 28.32 -24.56 -6.38
C ASP A 130 28.71 -23.25 -7.09
N LYS A 131 27.92 -22.19 -6.90
CA LYS A 131 28.15 -20.88 -7.54
C LYS A 131 28.63 -19.85 -6.54
N LYS A 132 29.64 -19.10 -6.94
CA LYS A 132 30.27 -18.03 -6.13
C LYS A 132 29.96 -16.67 -6.73
N VAL A 133 29.39 -15.79 -5.92
CA VAL A 133 29.12 -14.39 -6.27
C VAL A 133 29.99 -13.49 -5.40
N VAL A 134 30.83 -12.68 -6.03
CA VAL A 134 31.53 -11.60 -5.32
C VAL A 134 30.58 -10.43 -5.14
N LEU A 135 30.44 -9.94 -3.91
CA LEU A 135 29.67 -8.76 -3.55
C LEU A 135 30.63 -7.65 -3.10
N VAL A 136 30.79 -6.61 -3.92
CA VAL A 136 31.62 -5.45 -3.58
C VAL A 136 30.87 -4.55 -2.63
N ASP A 137 31.37 -4.44 -1.40
CA ASP A 137 30.68 -3.73 -0.33
C ASP A 137 30.88 -2.22 -0.40
N CYS A 138 29.91 -1.54 -1.02
CA CYS A 138 29.89 -0.09 -1.06
C CYS A 138 29.03 0.55 0.05
N GLY A 139 28.61 -0.23 1.06
CA GLY A 139 27.54 0.11 2.00
C GLY A 139 26.33 -0.82 1.89
N VAL A 140 26.60 -2.12 1.75
CA VAL A 140 25.63 -3.19 1.53
C VAL A 140 24.51 -3.16 2.56
N LYS A 141 23.27 -3.18 2.07
CA LYS A 141 22.11 -3.56 2.87
C LYS A 141 22.03 -5.07 3.06
N ALA A 142 21.73 -5.50 4.29
CA ALA A 142 21.64 -6.92 4.64
C ALA A 142 20.68 -7.70 3.72
N ASN A 143 19.59 -7.08 3.25
CA ASN A 143 18.66 -7.78 2.38
C ASN A 143 19.21 -8.11 0.99
N ILE A 144 20.26 -7.43 0.49
CA ILE A 144 20.97 -7.84 -0.73
C ILE A 144 21.58 -9.23 -0.52
N ILE A 145 22.25 -9.43 0.61
CA ILE A 145 22.87 -10.71 0.96
C ILE A 145 21.78 -11.76 1.14
N ARG A 146 20.69 -11.46 1.87
CA ARG A 146 19.55 -12.39 2.02
C ARG A 146 18.96 -12.81 0.66
N CYS A 147 18.79 -11.87 -0.28
CA CYS A 147 18.25 -12.15 -1.61
C CYS A 147 19.16 -13.08 -2.44
N LEU A 148 20.47 -12.91 -2.36
CA LEU A 148 21.44 -13.80 -3.01
C LEU A 148 21.46 -15.18 -2.34
N LEU A 149 21.51 -15.24 -1.02
CA LEU A 149 21.53 -16.50 -0.26
C LEU A 149 20.28 -17.35 -0.47
N ARG A 150 19.09 -16.73 -0.54
CA ARG A 150 17.84 -17.45 -0.88
C ARG A 150 17.87 -18.14 -2.25
N ARG A 151 18.77 -17.72 -3.14
CA ARG A 151 18.96 -18.28 -4.48
C ARG A 151 20.11 -19.29 -4.54
N GLY A 152 20.65 -19.68 -3.38
CA GLY A 152 21.53 -20.84 -3.24
C GLY A 152 23.00 -20.62 -3.62
N VAL A 153 23.46 -19.37 -3.70
CA VAL A 153 24.87 -19.07 -4.02
C VAL A 153 25.73 -18.84 -2.77
N GLU A 154 27.03 -19.03 -2.90
CA GLU A 154 28.03 -18.54 -1.95
C GLU A 154 28.24 -17.05 -2.23
N VAL A 155 28.16 -16.22 -1.18
CA VAL A 155 28.42 -14.78 -1.29
C VAL A 155 29.76 -14.45 -0.66
N ILE A 156 30.67 -13.90 -1.46
CA ILE A 156 31.98 -13.42 -1.03
C ILE A 156 31.92 -11.90 -0.96
N ARG A 157 31.60 -11.36 0.22
CA ARG A 157 31.55 -9.92 0.47
C ARG A 157 32.97 -9.38 0.64
N VAL A 158 33.37 -8.43 -0.19
CA VAL A 158 34.71 -7.85 -0.18
C VAL A 158 34.67 -6.35 0.12
N PRO A 159 35.71 -5.77 0.75
CA PRO A 159 35.83 -4.33 0.92
C PRO A 159 35.73 -3.57 -0.40
N TRP A 160 35.23 -2.34 -0.37
CA TRP A 160 35.00 -1.50 -1.55
C TRP A 160 36.23 -1.35 -2.46
N ASP A 161 37.44 -1.32 -1.88
CA ASP A 161 38.70 -1.16 -2.60
C ASP A 161 39.50 -2.45 -2.75
N TYR A 162 38.89 -3.60 -2.48
CA TYR A 162 39.53 -4.90 -2.67
C TYR A 162 39.65 -5.23 -4.17
N ASP A 163 40.80 -5.75 -4.61
CA ASP A 163 40.98 -6.24 -5.97
C ASP A 163 40.38 -7.64 -6.13
N PHE A 164 39.07 -7.67 -6.34
CA PHE A 164 38.32 -8.91 -6.53
C PHE A 164 38.70 -9.66 -7.81
N ASN A 165 39.44 -9.06 -8.76
CA ASN A 165 39.86 -9.76 -9.97
C ASN A 165 40.82 -10.93 -9.70
N GLN A 166 41.40 -10.97 -8.49
CA GLN A 166 42.28 -12.04 -8.01
C GLN A 166 41.50 -13.27 -7.50
N LEU A 167 40.18 -13.16 -7.35
CA LEU A 167 39.32 -14.23 -6.86
C LEU A 167 38.73 -15.06 -8.00
N GLU A 168 38.52 -16.35 -7.75
CA GLU A 168 37.66 -17.20 -8.57
C GLU A 168 36.20 -17.06 -8.15
N PHE A 169 35.35 -16.66 -9.09
CA PHE A 169 33.92 -16.49 -8.92
C PHE A 169 33.18 -16.52 -10.26
N ASP A 170 31.87 -16.72 -10.19
CA ASP A 170 30.97 -16.90 -11.34
C ASP A 170 30.20 -15.62 -11.69
N GLY A 171 29.87 -14.78 -10.72
CA GLY A 171 29.18 -13.50 -10.93
C GLY A 171 29.70 -12.36 -10.05
N LEU A 172 29.64 -11.13 -10.54
CA LEU A 172 29.99 -9.92 -9.81
C LEU A 172 28.74 -9.12 -9.43
N PHE A 173 28.64 -8.71 -8.18
CA PHE A 173 27.55 -7.89 -7.68
C PHE A 173 28.11 -6.60 -7.07
N LEU A 174 27.63 -5.44 -7.53
CA LEU A 174 28.02 -4.13 -7.02
C LEU A 174 26.90 -3.59 -6.14
N ALA A 175 27.17 -3.43 -4.86
CA ALA A 175 26.15 -3.03 -3.88
C ALA A 175 25.75 -1.56 -4.00
N ASN A 176 24.69 -1.22 -3.27
CA ASN A 176 24.34 0.17 -2.97
C ASN A 176 25.40 0.85 -2.11
N GLY A 177 25.29 2.18 -1.95
CA GLY A 177 26.21 2.91 -1.08
C GLY A 177 25.89 4.41 -0.92
N PRO A 178 26.52 5.07 0.07
CA PRO A 178 26.42 6.51 0.27
C PRO A 178 27.50 7.28 -0.50
N GLY A 179 27.33 8.60 -0.59
CA GLY A 179 28.38 9.51 -1.04
C GLY A 179 28.41 9.77 -2.55
N ASP A 180 29.51 10.38 -2.98
CA ASP A 180 29.77 10.75 -4.37
C ASP A 180 30.56 9.62 -5.07
N PRO A 181 30.10 9.08 -6.21
CA PRO A 181 30.81 8.03 -6.94
C PRO A 181 32.22 8.46 -7.42
N GLU A 182 32.54 9.76 -7.47
CA GLU A 182 33.90 10.24 -7.77
C GLU A 182 34.93 9.84 -6.69
N GLN A 183 34.50 9.60 -5.45
CA GLN A 183 35.40 9.20 -4.36
C GLN A 183 35.80 7.71 -4.40
N CYS A 184 35.22 6.94 -5.33
CA CYS A 184 35.39 5.48 -5.42
C CYS A 184 36.35 5.03 -6.54
N GLY A 185 37.40 5.82 -6.82
CA GLY A 185 38.31 5.60 -7.96
C GLY A 185 38.90 4.18 -8.06
N LYS A 186 39.38 3.63 -6.94
CA LYS A 186 39.93 2.25 -6.90
C LYS A 186 38.90 1.19 -7.33
N THR A 187 37.67 1.28 -6.84
CA THR A 187 36.59 0.35 -7.22
C THR A 187 36.30 0.46 -8.72
N VAL A 188 36.23 1.68 -9.25
CA VAL A 188 36.02 1.92 -10.69
C VAL A 188 37.12 1.29 -11.53
N GLU A 189 38.39 1.36 -11.08
CA GLU A 189 39.52 0.70 -11.75
C GLU A 189 39.38 -0.82 -11.74
N HIS A 190 39.03 -1.43 -10.59
CA HIS A 190 38.82 -2.88 -10.51
C HIS A 190 37.64 -3.36 -11.38
N ILE A 191 36.55 -2.59 -11.45
CA ILE A 191 35.43 -2.88 -12.36
C ILE A 191 35.89 -2.75 -13.82
N ARG A 192 36.68 -1.73 -14.16
CA ARG A 192 37.21 -1.57 -15.53
C ARG A 192 38.09 -2.75 -15.94
N THR A 193 38.93 -3.25 -15.04
CA THR A 193 39.71 -4.48 -15.25
C THR A 193 38.79 -5.69 -15.49
N PHE A 194 37.70 -5.82 -14.73
CA PHE A 194 36.70 -6.87 -14.95
C PHE A 194 36.02 -6.78 -16.32
N LEU A 195 35.59 -5.59 -16.73
CA LEU A 195 34.92 -5.36 -18.03
C LEU A 195 35.83 -5.67 -19.22
N ASN A 196 37.14 -5.49 -19.06
CA ASN A 196 38.14 -5.79 -20.11
C ASN A 196 38.65 -7.24 -20.08
N ASN A 197 38.14 -8.08 -19.18
CA ASN A 197 38.57 -9.47 -19.07
C ASN A 197 38.00 -10.31 -20.22
N LYS A 198 38.82 -11.22 -20.77
CA LYS A 198 38.39 -12.18 -21.81
C LYS A 198 37.30 -13.14 -21.32
N LYS A 199 37.32 -13.51 -20.04
CA LYS A 199 36.29 -14.37 -19.43
C LYS A 199 35.11 -13.50 -18.99
N VAL A 200 34.09 -13.44 -19.83
CA VAL A 200 32.84 -12.74 -19.54
C VAL A 200 32.08 -13.46 -18.42
N ARG A 201 31.69 -12.70 -17.39
CA ARG A 201 30.87 -13.15 -16.25
C ARG A 201 29.72 -12.17 -16.05
N PRO A 202 28.55 -12.62 -15.53
CA PRO A 202 27.45 -11.74 -15.18
C PRO A 202 27.84 -10.66 -14.18
N LEU A 203 27.28 -9.47 -14.37
CA LEU A 203 27.44 -8.33 -13.47
C LEU A 203 26.07 -7.68 -13.21
N MET A 204 25.73 -7.49 -11.93
CA MET A 204 24.59 -6.67 -11.53
C MET A 204 25.03 -5.55 -10.58
N GLY A 205 24.61 -4.31 -10.85
CA GLY A 205 24.84 -3.16 -9.97
C GLY A 205 23.56 -2.56 -9.40
N ILE A 206 23.57 -2.16 -8.13
CA ILE A 206 22.44 -1.51 -7.44
C ILE A 206 22.85 -0.12 -6.94
N CYS A 207 22.04 0.89 -7.21
CA CYS A 207 22.18 2.26 -6.69
C CYS A 207 23.58 2.87 -6.97
N LEU A 208 24.48 2.91 -6.01
CA LEU A 208 25.87 3.33 -6.25
C LEU A 208 26.57 2.39 -7.24
N GLY A 209 26.28 1.09 -7.21
CA GLY A 209 26.75 0.11 -8.19
C GLY A 209 26.39 0.47 -9.64
N ASN A 210 25.21 1.07 -9.90
CA ASN A 210 24.85 1.61 -11.22
C ASN A 210 25.82 2.71 -11.67
N GLN A 211 26.11 3.63 -10.75
CA GLN A 211 26.98 4.78 -11.00
C GLN A 211 28.44 4.34 -11.21
N LEU A 212 28.95 3.43 -10.39
CA LEU A 212 30.30 2.89 -10.52
C LEU A 212 30.48 2.09 -11.81
N LEU A 213 29.47 1.29 -12.19
CA LEU A 213 29.47 0.57 -13.46
C LEU A 213 29.51 1.54 -14.65
N ALA A 214 28.66 2.57 -14.64
CA ALA A 214 28.64 3.59 -15.69
C ALA A 214 30.00 4.30 -15.83
N LYS A 215 30.63 4.67 -14.71
CA LYS A 215 31.96 5.30 -14.70
C LYS A 215 33.06 4.35 -15.20
N ALA A 216 33.00 3.08 -14.83
CA ALA A 216 33.95 2.07 -15.30
C ALA A 216 33.84 1.85 -16.81
N ALA A 217 32.62 1.89 -17.34
CA ALA A 217 32.32 1.86 -18.76
C ALA A 217 32.75 3.13 -19.53
N GLY A 218 32.95 4.26 -18.84
CA GLY A 218 33.37 5.54 -19.44
C GLY A 218 32.28 6.62 -19.48
N GLY A 219 31.12 6.39 -18.87
CA GLY A 219 30.08 7.40 -18.67
C GLY A 219 30.37 8.36 -17.51
N LYS A 220 29.54 9.39 -17.38
CA LYS A 220 29.61 10.41 -16.32
C LYS A 220 28.43 10.31 -15.36
N THR A 221 28.63 10.87 -14.17
CA THR A 221 27.61 11.01 -13.13
C THR A 221 27.45 12.47 -12.74
N TYR A 222 26.27 12.86 -12.27
CA TYR A 222 25.99 14.22 -11.82
C TYR A 222 25.14 14.21 -10.54
N LYS A 223 25.23 15.30 -9.77
CA LYS A 223 24.45 15.47 -8.55
C LYS A 223 23.04 15.98 -8.88
N LEU A 224 22.02 15.31 -8.35
CA LEU A 224 20.63 15.75 -8.49
C LEU A 224 20.37 16.98 -7.62
N LYS A 225 19.51 17.89 -8.10
CA LYS A 225 19.07 19.06 -7.31
C LYS A 225 18.46 18.62 -5.97
N TYR A 226 17.57 17.64 -6.04
CA TYR A 226 17.07 16.87 -4.90
C TYR A 226 17.18 15.39 -5.28
N GLY A 227 17.72 14.58 -4.38
CA GLY A 227 17.85 13.15 -4.59
C GLY A 227 16.49 12.44 -4.57
N HIS A 228 16.38 11.31 -5.26
CA HIS A 228 15.22 10.42 -5.15
C HIS A 228 15.30 9.63 -3.86
N ARG A 229 14.34 9.89 -2.95
CA ARG A 229 14.33 9.38 -1.56
C ARG A 229 12.92 9.02 -1.11
N SER A 230 12.40 7.89 -1.55
CA SER A 230 11.09 7.37 -1.14
C SER A 230 10.86 5.93 -1.60
N HIS A 231 9.72 5.36 -1.21
CA HIS A 231 9.28 4.01 -1.60
C HIS A 231 8.25 4.01 -2.74
N ASN A 232 8.03 5.16 -3.38
CA ASN A 232 6.99 5.36 -4.38
C ASN A 232 7.54 5.91 -5.70
N GLN A 233 8.81 5.66 -6.02
CA GLN A 233 9.45 6.19 -7.23
C GLN A 233 9.06 5.36 -8.45
N PRO A 234 8.40 5.95 -9.45
CA PRO A 234 7.97 5.23 -10.64
C PRO A 234 9.08 5.16 -11.68
N VAL A 235 9.42 3.95 -12.09
CA VAL A 235 10.39 3.69 -13.15
C VAL A 235 9.72 2.96 -14.30
N LYS A 236 10.07 3.35 -15.53
CA LYS A 236 9.65 2.65 -16.74
C LYS A 236 10.84 1.91 -17.32
N GLN A 237 10.62 0.66 -17.73
CA GLN A 237 11.61 -0.08 -18.49
C GLN A 237 11.65 0.45 -19.93
N VAL A 238 12.84 0.82 -20.39
CA VAL A 238 13.03 1.43 -21.70
C VAL A 238 12.66 0.42 -22.79
N GLY A 239 11.89 0.85 -23.79
CA GLY A 239 11.46 -0.01 -24.90
C GLY A 239 10.27 -0.94 -24.60
N THR A 240 9.70 -0.90 -23.39
CA THR A 240 8.50 -1.68 -23.04
C THR A 240 7.41 -0.80 -22.41
N ASN A 241 6.23 -1.38 -22.17
CA ASN A 241 5.15 -0.72 -21.42
C ASN A 241 5.13 -1.12 -19.93
N LYS A 242 6.18 -1.80 -19.45
CA LYS A 242 6.31 -2.22 -18.04
C LYS A 242 6.80 -1.07 -17.19
N CYS A 243 6.10 -0.83 -16.09
CA CYS A 243 6.44 0.15 -15.08
C CYS A 243 6.49 -0.50 -13.69
N PHE A 244 7.34 0.02 -12.81
CA PHE A 244 7.56 -0.50 -11.47
C PHE A 244 7.58 0.64 -10.46
N ILE A 245 7.02 0.39 -9.28
CA ILE A 245 7.20 1.27 -8.12
C ILE A 245 8.43 0.77 -7.36
N THR A 246 9.35 1.69 -7.06
CA THR A 246 10.66 1.34 -6.53
C THR A 246 11.01 2.12 -5.26
N SER A 247 11.86 1.49 -4.45
CA SER A 247 12.52 2.14 -3.33
C SER A 247 13.83 2.77 -3.79
N GLN A 248 14.03 4.05 -3.50
CA GLN A 248 15.20 4.81 -3.90
C GLN A 248 15.75 5.66 -2.77
N ASN A 249 17.07 5.76 -2.68
CA ASN A 249 17.75 6.66 -1.77
C ASN A 249 19.13 7.07 -2.30
N HIS A 250 19.16 7.90 -3.34
CA HIS A 250 20.41 8.41 -3.94
C HIS A 250 20.35 9.91 -4.22
N GLY A 251 21.53 10.54 -4.29
CA GLY A 251 21.67 11.97 -4.60
C GLY A 251 22.40 12.26 -5.91
N TYR A 252 22.88 11.21 -6.59
CA TYR A 252 23.62 11.26 -7.84
C TYR A 252 22.95 10.36 -8.87
N ALA A 253 23.07 10.69 -10.14
CA ALA A 253 22.51 9.94 -11.25
C ALA A 253 23.52 9.79 -12.39
N VAL A 254 23.33 8.78 -13.24
CA VAL A 254 24.12 8.57 -14.45
C VAL A 254 23.62 9.50 -15.55
N ASP A 255 24.54 10.17 -16.24
CA ASP A 255 24.23 10.89 -17.48
C ASP A 255 24.22 9.90 -18.65
N ALA A 256 23.02 9.43 -18.99
CA ALA A 256 22.80 8.47 -20.06
C ALA A 256 23.34 8.92 -21.43
N SER A 257 23.45 10.24 -21.68
CA SER A 257 23.95 10.78 -22.95
C SER A 257 25.46 10.58 -23.14
N THR A 258 26.18 10.31 -22.04
CA THR A 258 27.63 10.12 -22.03
C THR A 258 28.05 8.65 -22.08
N LEU A 259 27.09 7.72 -22.10
CA LEU A 259 27.36 6.29 -22.18
C LEU A 259 28.01 5.93 -23.53
N PRO A 260 29.00 5.02 -23.56
CA PRO A 260 29.54 4.48 -24.80
C PRO A 260 28.49 3.74 -25.62
N LYS A 261 28.74 3.56 -26.93
CA LYS A 261 27.79 2.97 -27.88
C LYS A 261 27.32 1.54 -27.53
N ASP A 262 28.12 0.79 -26.78
CA ASP A 262 27.80 -0.59 -26.37
C ASP A 262 26.91 -0.66 -25.13
N TRP A 263 26.60 0.49 -24.53
CA TRP A 263 25.74 0.63 -23.37
C TRP A 263 24.48 1.40 -23.72
N GLU A 264 23.41 1.11 -22.99
CA GLU A 264 22.14 1.83 -23.14
C GLU A 264 21.36 1.87 -21.82
N PRO A 265 20.45 2.85 -21.66
CA PRO A 265 19.54 2.89 -20.52
C PRO A 265 18.62 1.67 -20.48
N LEU A 266 18.50 1.05 -19.31
CA LEU A 266 17.55 -0.04 -19.05
C LEU A 266 16.24 0.48 -18.43
N PHE A 267 16.36 1.44 -17.50
CA PHE A 267 15.22 2.06 -16.83
C PHE A 267 15.34 3.58 -16.84
N VAL A 268 14.19 4.26 -16.78
CA VAL A 268 14.09 5.72 -16.69
C VAL A 268 13.05 6.12 -15.64
N ASN A 269 13.34 7.20 -14.90
CA ASN A 269 12.41 7.76 -13.93
C ASN A 269 11.27 8.45 -14.68
N MET A 270 10.02 8.13 -14.34
CA MET A 270 8.86 8.68 -15.06
C MET A 270 8.53 10.12 -14.66
N ASN A 271 9.10 10.64 -13.57
CA ASN A 271 8.81 11.99 -13.08
C ASN A 271 9.77 13.04 -13.65
N ASP A 272 11.04 12.70 -13.86
CA ASP A 272 12.06 13.67 -14.30
C ASP A 272 12.99 13.17 -15.43
N GLY A 273 12.81 11.93 -15.89
CA GLY A 273 13.58 11.38 -17.01
C GLY A 273 15.01 10.96 -16.67
N SER A 274 15.42 10.97 -15.40
CA SER A 274 16.77 10.53 -15.04
C SER A 274 16.99 9.04 -15.33
N ASN A 275 18.24 8.64 -15.53
CA ASN A 275 18.60 7.23 -15.67
C ASN A 275 18.31 6.46 -14.38
N GLU A 276 17.69 5.29 -14.52
CA GLU A 276 17.35 4.40 -13.41
C GLU A 276 18.02 3.02 -13.51
N GLY A 277 19.01 2.88 -14.39
CA GLY A 277 19.68 1.63 -14.67
C GLY A 277 20.23 1.60 -16.09
N ILE A 278 21.31 0.86 -16.31
CA ILE A 278 21.95 0.69 -17.62
C ILE A 278 22.13 -0.79 -17.91
N ARG A 279 22.34 -1.13 -19.18
CA ARG A 279 22.79 -2.45 -19.59
C ARG A 279 23.79 -2.36 -20.72
N HIS A 280 24.60 -3.40 -20.83
CA HIS A 280 25.42 -3.63 -22.01
C HIS A 280 24.57 -4.33 -23.09
N LYS A 281 24.82 -4.03 -24.37
CA LYS A 281 24.01 -4.55 -25.49
C LYS A 281 24.21 -6.04 -25.77
N THR A 282 25.38 -6.58 -25.44
CA THR A 282 25.74 -8.00 -25.69
C THR A 282 26.13 -8.76 -24.42
N ASN A 283 27.08 -8.23 -23.64
CA ASN A 283 27.51 -8.83 -22.38
C ASN A 283 26.40 -8.83 -21.30
N PRO A 284 26.41 -9.80 -20.37
CA PRO A 284 25.41 -10.00 -19.31
C PRO A 284 25.60 -9.01 -18.14
N TRP A 285 25.69 -7.72 -18.45
CA TRP A 285 25.95 -6.66 -17.47
C TRP A 285 24.79 -5.69 -17.45
N PHE A 286 24.21 -5.50 -16.27
CA PHE A 286 23.09 -4.60 -16.09
C PHE A 286 23.06 -4.01 -14.67
N SER A 287 22.23 -3.00 -14.47
CA SER A 287 22.10 -2.33 -13.19
C SER A 287 20.73 -1.70 -13.01
N ALA A 288 20.42 -1.37 -11.75
CA ALA A 288 19.33 -0.50 -11.35
C ALA A 288 19.88 0.61 -10.45
N GLN A 289 19.37 1.83 -10.60
CA GLN A 289 19.66 2.96 -9.71
C GLN A 289 18.82 2.89 -8.42
N PHE A 290 17.67 2.23 -8.50
CA PHE A 290 16.82 1.90 -7.36
C PHE A 290 17.32 0.66 -6.60
N HIS A 291 16.58 0.24 -5.57
CA HIS A 291 16.91 -0.85 -4.66
C HIS A 291 15.94 -2.04 -4.83
N PRO A 292 16.23 -2.99 -5.74
CA PRO A 292 15.42 -4.19 -5.94
C PRO A 292 15.24 -5.07 -4.70
N GLU A 293 16.17 -4.98 -3.74
CA GLU A 293 16.10 -5.68 -2.47
C GLU A 293 15.08 -5.08 -1.50
N ALA A 294 14.46 -3.93 -1.79
CA ALA A 294 13.45 -3.30 -0.94
C ALA A 294 13.93 -3.11 0.52
N CYS A 295 13.11 -3.39 1.54
CA CYS A 295 13.49 -3.29 2.97
C CYS A 295 14.15 -1.95 3.34
N SER A 296 13.42 -0.84 3.35
CA SER A 296 11.97 -0.70 3.20
C SER A 296 11.52 -0.39 1.76
N GLY A 297 10.23 -0.57 1.50
CA GLY A 297 9.60 -0.29 0.21
C GLY A 297 9.09 -1.53 -0.54
N PRO A 298 8.55 -1.33 -1.76
CA PRO A 298 7.92 -2.37 -2.56
C PRO A 298 8.93 -3.41 -3.06
N THR A 299 8.49 -4.67 -3.16
CA THR A 299 9.29 -5.82 -3.63
C THR A 299 9.10 -6.12 -5.13
N ASP A 300 8.50 -5.18 -5.87
CA ASP A 300 8.04 -5.34 -7.25
C ASP A 300 9.17 -5.67 -8.25
N THR A 301 10.42 -5.42 -7.87
CA THR A 301 11.62 -5.61 -8.70
C THR A 301 12.56 -6.69 -8.19
N GLU A 302 12.19 -7.51 -7.19
CA GLU A 302 13.07 -8.58 -6.67
C GLU A 302 13.46 -9.59 -7.77
N TRP A 303 12.65 -9.74 -8.82
CA TRP A 303 12.94 -10.57 -10.00
C TRP A 303 14.29 -10.28 -10.67
N MET A 304 14.87 -9.08 -10.48
CA MET A 304 16.20 -8.77 -10.99
C MET A 304 17.29 -9.67 -10.39
N PHE A 305 17.12 -10.12 -9.14
CA PHE A 305 18.02 -11.10 -8.54
C PHE A 305 17.84 -12.48 -9.19
N ASP A 306 16.63 -12.87 -9.58
CA ASP A 306 16.37 -14.12 -10.30
C ASP A 306 17.05 -14.11 -11.67
N GLU A 307 16.96 -13.00 -12.41
CA GLU A 307 17.65 -12.81 -13.69
C GLU A 307 19.18 -12.89 -13.54
N PHE A 308 19.74 -12.20 -12.54
CA PHE A 308 21.18 -12.25 -12.28
C PHE A 308 21.66 -13.68 -12.00
N ILE A 309 20.99 -14.42 -11.12
CA ILE A 309 21.37 -15.79 -10.78
C ILE A 309 21.14 -16.75 -11.95
N SER A 310 20.08 -16.55 -12.74
CA SER A 310 19.86 -17.29 -13.98
C SER A 310 21.04 -17.15 -14.96
N LEU A 311 21.56 -15.93 -15.12
CA LEU A 311 22.75 -15.67 -15.95
C LEU A 311 24.01 -16.35 -15.39
N VAL A 312 24.20 -16.32 -14.07
CA VAL A 312 25.33 -16.98 -13.38
C VAL A 312 25.30 -18.50 -13.62
N ASN A 313 24.12 -19.09 -13.59
CA ASN A 313 23.94 -20.52 -13.85
C ASN A 313 24.18 -20.89 -15.33
N LYS A 314 23.68 -20.09 -16.27
CA LYS A 314 23.76 -20.40 -17.71
C LYS A 314 25.17 -20.29 -18.30
N LEU A 315 25.89 -19.21 -18.03
CA LEU A 315 27.16 -18.89 -18.71
C LEU A 315 28.35 -19.78 -18.34
N THR A 316 28.19 -20.66 -17.35
CA THR A 316 29.20 -21.68 -17.01
C THR A 316 29.04 -22.98 -17.81
N SER A 317 27.91 -23.17 -18.50
CA SER A 317 27.70 -24.25 -19.48
C SER A 317 28.13 -23.78 -20.87
N LYS A 318 28.96 -24.57 -21.58
CA LYS A 318 29.47 -24.27 -22.93
C LYS A 318 28.31 -24.14 -23.94
N GLN A 319 27.68 -22.97 -24.06
CA GLN A 319 26.81 -22.59 -25.18
C GLN A 319 26.52 -21.07 -25.10
N VAL A 320 27.39 -20.24 -25.69
CA VAL A 320 27.17 -18.79 -25.82
C VAL A 320 26.36 -18.44 -27.08
N ASN A 321 25.90 -19.43 -27.86
CA ASN A 321 25.35 -19.15 -29.19
C ASN A 321 23.82 -19.05 -29.30
N GLU A 322 23.04 -19.31 -28.24
CA GLU A 322 21.60 -19.08 -28.26
C GLU A 322 21.13 -18.61 -26.88
N LEU A 323 21.48 -17.37 -26.49
CA LEU A 323 20.62 -16.66 -25.56
C LEU A 323 19.34 -16.36 -26.31
N ASP A 324 18.32 -17.20 -26.10
CA ASP A 324 16.97 -16.91 -26.56
C ASP A 324 16.49 -15.63 -25.84
N ASP A 325 16.71 -14.50 -26.51
CA ASP A 325 16.29 -13.16 -26.12
C ASP A 325 14.78 -13.08 -25.82
N SER A 326 13.97 -14.08 -26.19
CA SER A 326 12.53 -14.10 -25.94
C SER A 326 12.14 -14.40 -24.49
N ALA A 327 13.03 -14.99 -23.69
CA ALA A 327 12.68 -15.54 -22.36
C ALA A 327 13.18 -14.73 -21.15
N THR A 328 13.88 -13.60 -21.33
CA THR A 328 14.39 -12.79 -20.20
C THR A 328 13.55 -11.53 -19.99
N ASN A 329 13.27 -11.16 -18.73
CA ASN A 329 12.64 -9.87 -18.41
C ASN A 329 13.53 -8.67 -18.78
N LEU A 330 14.81 -8.93 -19.06
CA LEU A 330 15.77 -7.96 -19.58
C LEU A 330 15.55 -7.69 -21.07
N SER A 331 14.85 -8.54 -21.82
CA SER A 331 14.59 -8.34 -23.24
C SER A 331 13.66 -7.15 -23.49
N THR A 332 14.08 -6.25 -24.38
CA THR A 332 13.25 -5.13 -24.87
C THR A 332 12.59 -5.43 -26.21
N ARG A 333 12.79 -6.65 -26.76
CA ARG A 333 12.45 -6.97 -28.16
C ARG A 333 11.00 -7.43 -28.39
N GLN A 334 10.18 -7.63 -27.36
CA GLN A 334 8.91 -8.36 -27.56
C GLN A 334 7.61 -7.80 -26.96
N LEU A 335 7.55 -6.57 -26.45
CA LEU A 335 6.29 -6.08 -25.83
C LEU A 335 5.87 -4.67 -26.25
N VAL A 336 6.19 -4.25 -27.47
CA VAL A 336 5.48 -3.11 -28.09
C VAL A 336 4.21 -3.65 -28.73
N ASN A 337 3.20 -3.97 -27.91
CA ASN A 337 1.84 -3.95 -28.43
C ASN A 337 1.56 -2.49 -28.76
N SER A 338 1.41 -2.20 -30.05
CA SER A 338 1.12 -0.86 -30.55
C SER A 338 0.00 -0.23 -29.72
N SER A 339 0.23 1.00 -29.29
CA SER A 339 -0.66 1.87 -28.53
C SER A 339 -1.91 2.25 -29.32
N THR A 340 -2.64 1.27 -29.85
CA THR A 340 -3.99 1.51 -30.32
C THR A 340 -4.87 1.59 -29.09
N ILE A 341 -5.05 2.83 -28.61
CA ILE A 341 -6.31 3.28 -28.01
C ILE A 341 -7.43 2.54 -28.73
N ASN A 342 -8.45 2.07 -28.00
CA ASN A 342 -9.61 1.43 -28.58
C ASN A 342 -10.36 2.48 -29.43
N SER A 343 -9.85 2.75 -30.64
CA SER A 343 -10.31 3.78 -31.60
C SER A 343 -11.69 3.48 -32.18
N THR A 344 -12.38 2.49 -31.59
CA THR A 344 -13.69 1.99 -31.96
C THR A 344 -14.78 2.37 -30.95
N ILE A 345 -14.44 2.89 -29.76
CA ILE A 345 -15.43 3.28 -28.73
C ILE A 345 -15.82 4.74 -28.91
N ASN A 346 -17.02 4.98 -29.44
CA ASN A 346 -17.56 6.32 -29.69
C ASN A 346 -18.72 6.68 -28.76
N LYS A 347 -19.49 5.70 -28.28
CA LYS A 347 -20.60 5.87 -27.34
C LYS A 347 -20.52 4.85 -26.21
N VAL A 348 -20.60 5.33 -24.97
CA VAL A 348 -20.53 4.50 -23.76
C VAL A 348 -21.78 4.68 -22.90
N LEU A 349 -22.34 3.56 -22.46
CA LEU A 349 -23.40 3.49 -21.47
C LEU A 349 -22.81 3.33 -20.06
N LEU A 350 -23.17 4.22 -19.14
CA LEU A 350 -22.83 4.13 -17.73
C LEU A 350 -24.09 3.83 -16.90
N LEU A 351 -24.01 2.80 -16.06
CA LEU A 351 -25.09 2.45 -15.13
C LEU A 351 -24.84 3.11 -13.78
N GLY A 352 -25.77 3.97 -13.33
CA GLY A 352 -25.74 4.58 -12.01
C GLY A 352 -26.17 3.61 -10.90
N SER A 353 -26.08 4.05 -9.65
CA SER A 353 -26.40 3.20 -8.47
C SER A 353 -27.88 3.01 -8.16
N GLY A 354 -28.74 3.87 -8.72
CA GLY A 354 -30.15 3.93 -8.34
C GLY A 354 -30.37 4.72 -7.05
N ALA A 355 -31.37 4.31 -6.28
CA ALA A 355 -31.72 4.97 -5.02
C ALA A 355 -30.61 4.81 -3.97
N LEU A 356 -30.38 5.87 -3.18
CA LEU A 356 -29.48 5.80 -2.03
C LEU A 356 -30.08 4.87 -0.98
N LYS A 357 -29.28 3.93 -0.51
CA LYS A 357 -29.64 2.98 0.56
C LYS A 357 -28.43 2.75 1.47
N ILE A 358 -28.66 2.21 2.66
CA ILE A 358 -27.56 1.84 3.55
C ILE A 358 -26.63 0.86 2.81
N GLY A 359 -25.33 1.15 2.86
CA GLY A 359 -24.30 0.40 2.12
C GLY A 359 -24.12 0.80 0.65
N GLN A 360 -25.00 1.64 0.09
CA GLN A 360 -24.84 2.22 -1.26
C GLN A 360 -25.33 3.67 -1.30
N ALA A 361 -24.42 4.61 -1.05
CA ALA A 361 -24.75 6.01 -0.90
C ALA A 361 -24.15 6.88 -2.02
N GLY A 362 -23.75 8.11 -1.69
CA GLY A 362 -23.30 9.13 -2.62
C GLY A 362 -21.92 8.87 -3.26
N GLU A 363 -21.20 7.84 -2.82
CA GLU A 363 -19.91 7.42 -3.39
C GLU A 363 -20.02 7.09 -4.89
N PHE A 364 -21.17 6.57 -5.32
CA PHE A 364 -21.42 6.22 -6.72
C PHE A 364 -21.88 7.41 -7.57
N ASP A 365 -22.44 8.44 -6.94
CA ASP A 365 -22.69 9.72 -7.61
C ASP A 365 -21.36 10.41 -7.94
N TYR A 366 -20.44 10.47 -6.97
CA TYR A 366 -19.07 10.93 -7.19
C TYR A 366 -18.35 10.12 -8.27
N SER A 367 -18.37 8.79 -8.15
CA SER A 367 -17.67 7.88 -9.06
C SER A 367 -18.22 7.96 -10.49
N GLY A 368 -19.54 7.91 -10.67
CA GLY A 368 -20.19 8.05 -11.97
C GLY A 368 -19.89 9.39 -12.62
N ALA A 369 -19.94 10.50 -11.87
CA ALA A 369 -19.59 11.82 -12.39
C ALA A 369 -18.11 11.92 -12.82
N GLN A 370 -17.18 11.30 -12.09
CA GLN A 370 -15.77 11.25 -12.51
C GLN A 370 -15.56 10.43 -13.78
N ALA A 371 -16.29 9.32 -13.95
CA ALA A 371 -16.24 8.52 -15.17
C ALA A 371 -16.78 9.28 -16.37
N LEU A 372 -17.93 9.93 -16.23
CA LEU A 372 -18.52 10.77 -17.29
C LEU A 372 -17.56 11.90 -17.69
N LYS A 373 -16.90 12.53 -16.72
CA LYS A 373 -15.84 13.52 -16.99
C LYS A 373 -14.68 12.91 -17.79
N ALA A 374 -14.19 11.72 -17.41
CA ALA A 374 -13.11 11.05 -18.10
C ALA A 374 -13.46 10.71 -19.56
N LEU A 375 -14.68 10.22 -19.80
CA LEU A 375 -15.21 9.91 -21.14
C LEU A 375 -15.34 11.17 -22.00
N LYS A 376 -15.87 12.26 -21.42
CA LYS A 376 -16.04 13.55 -22.11
C LYS A 376 -14.71 14.15 -22.55
N GLU A 377 -13.67 14.03 -21.74
CA GLU A 377 -12.31 14.48 -22.11
C GLU A 377 -11.73 13.72 -23.31
N GLU A 378 -12.19 12.49 -23.55
CA GLU A 378 -11.80 11.67 -24.71
C GLU A 378 -12.74 11.84 -25.91
N GLY A 379 -13.73 12.74 -25.82
CA GLY A 379 -14.71 12.95 -26.88
C GLY A 379 -15.72 11.79 -27.06
N VAL A 380 -15.82 10.89 -26.09
CA VAL A 380 -16.75 9.75 -26.11
C VAL A 380 -18.14 10.24 -25.71
N LYS A 381 -19.16 9.92 -26.52
CA LYS A 381 -20.56 10.22 -26.22
C LYS A 381 -21.04 9.37 -25.03
N THR A 382 -21.78 9.98 -24.12
CA THR A 382 -22.15 9.37 -22.85
C THR A 382 -23.66 9.20 -22.71
N VAL A 383 -24.09 7.98 -22.39
CA VAL A 383 -25.46 7.66 -21.99
C VAL A 383 -25.44 7.24 -20.53
N LEU A 384 -26.26 7.85 -19.69
CA LEU A 384 -26.40 7.51 -18.28
C LEU A 384 -27.80 6.94 -18.03
N ILE A 385 -27.88 5.82 -17.32
CA ILE A 385 -29.14 5.34 -16.71
C ILE A 385 -29.03 5.51 -15.19
N ASN A 386 -29.87 6.38 -14.62
CA ASN A 386 -30.00 6.48 -13.17
C ASN A 386 -31.40 7.04 -12.80
N PRO A 387 -32.21 6.29 -12.04
CA PRO A 387 -33.52 6.77 -11.60
C PRO A 387 -33.45 7.85 -10.51
N ASN A 388 -32.31 8.04 -9.86
CA ASN A 388 -32.16 9.00 -8.77
C ASN A 388 -31.96 10.43 -9.30
N ILE A 389 -33.03 11.21 -9.29
CA ILE A 389 -33.09 12.62 -9.73
C ILE A 389 -32.27 13.59 -8.86
N ALA A 390 -31.83 13.18 -7.67
CA ALA A 390 -31.13 14.02 -6.71
C ALA A 390 -29.61 13.84 -6.76
N THR A 391 -29.06 13.53 -7.94
CA THR A 391 -27.64 13.22 -8.11
C THR A 391 -26.92 14.23 -9.00
N VAL A 392 -25.65 14.51 -8.72
CA VAL A 392 -24.82 15.38 -9.55
C VAL A 392 -24.62 14.77 -10.94
N GLN A 393 -24.47 13.45 -11.05
CA GLN A 393 -24.33 12.77 -12.34
C GLN A 393 -25.51 12.96 -13.30
N THR A 394 -26.72 13.23 -12.79
CA THR A 394 -27.92 13.50 -13.61
C THR A 394 -28.15 14.99 -13.88
N SER A 395 -27.24 15.86 -13.41
CA SER A 395 -27.29 17.29 -13.70
C SER A 395 -27.03 17.57 -15.17
N LYS A 396 -27.55 18.71 -15.64
CA LYS A 396 -27.37 19.17 -17.01
C LYS A 396 -25.87 19.26 -17.36
N ASP A 397 -25.52 18.87 -18.59
CA ASP A 397 -24.17 18.93 -19.17
C ASP A 397 -23.13 17.96 -18.58
N VAL A 398 -23.51 17.08 -17.65
CA VAL A 398 -22.63 16.03 -17.09
C VAL A 398 -22.57 14.79 -17.99
N ALA A 399 -23.71 14.28 -18.44
CA ALA A 399 -23.83 13.28 -19.50
C ALA A 399 -24.55 13.87 -20.73
N ASP A 400 -24.29 13.32 -21.92
CA ASP A 400 -24.95 13.78 -23.15
C ASP A 400 -26.42 13.36 -23.20
N THR A 401 -26.74 12.19 -22.66
CA THR A 401 -28.12 11.69 -22.57
C THR A 401 -28.34 10.99 -21.23
N VAL A 402 -29.44 11.35 -20.54
CA VAL A 402 -29.80 10.80 -19.24
C VAL A 402 -31.16 10.11 -19.34
N TYR A 403 -31.22 8.87 -18.88
CA TYR A 403 -32.43 8.07 -18.73
C TYR A 403 -32.76 7.90 -17.25
N PHE A 404 -33.85 8.52 -16.81
CA PHE A 404 -34.42 8.31 -15.47
C PHE A 404 -35.25 7.03 -15.45
N GLN A 405 -34.59 5.89 -15.65
CA GLN A 405 -35.19 4.56 -15.68
C GLN A 405 -34.57 3.65 -14.63
N PRO A 406 -35.29 2.63 -14.14
CA PRO A 406 -34.71 1.63 -13.25
C PRO A 406 -33.48 0.95 -13.87
N VAL A 407 -32.47 0.66 -13.04
CA VAL A 407 -31.29 -0.12 -13.45
C VAL A 407 -31.63 -1.61 -13.32
N THR A 408 -32.49 -2.10 -14.22
CA THR A 408 -32.83 -3.52 -14.36
C THR A 408 -32.57 -3.99 -15.80
N PRO A 409 -32.34 -5.29 -16.02
CA PRO A 409 -32.00 -5.80 -17.34
C PRO A 409 -33.00 -5.39 -18.44
N GLU A 410 -34.29 -5.39 -18.13
CA GLU A 410 -35.36 -5.09 -19.10
C GLU A 410 -35.32 -3.64 -19.58
N PHE A 411 -35.06 -2.69 -18.68
CA PHE A 411 -34.96 -1.28 -19.03
C PHE A 411 -33.62 -0.95 -19.67
N VAL A 412 -32.53 -1.54 -19.15
CA VAL A 412 -31.18 -1.33 -19.70
C VAL A 412 -31.09 -1.88 -21.12
N GLU A 413 -31.66 -3.05 -21.40
CA GLU A 413 -31.73 -3.61 -22.76
C GLU A 413 -32.46 -2.70 -23.73
N ARG A 414 -33.62 -2.12 -23.35
CA ARG A 414 -34.34 -1.15 -24.18
C ARG A 414 -33.52 0.10 -24.49
N VAL A 415 -32.72 0.56 -23.53
CA VAL A 415 -31.81 1.69 -23.76
C VAL A 415 -30.66 1.27 -24.68
N ILE A 416 -30.10 0.07 -24.52
CA ILE A 416 -29.08 -0.48 -25.42
C ILE A 416 -29.62 -0.60 -26.86
N GLU A 417 -30.83 -1.12 -27.03
CA GLU A 417 -31.50 -1.26 -28.33
C GLU A 417 -31.64 0.09 -29.04
N LYS A 418 -32.06 1.12 -28.29
CA LYS A 418 -32.27 2.48 -28.81
C LYS A 418 -30.97 3.23 -29.07
N GLU A 419 -30.03 3.21 -28.12
CA GLU A 419 -28.83 4.02 -28.14
C GLU A 419 -27.67 3.38 -28.91
N ARG A 420 -27.66 2.05 -29.03
CA ARG A 420 -26.57 1.26 -29.64
C ARG A 420 -25.18 1.71 -29.14
N PRO A 421 -24.90 1.62 -27.82
CA PRO A 421 -23.58 1.96 -27.28
C PRO A 421 -22.53 0.93 -27.70
N ASP A 422 -21.29 1.36 -27.94
CA ASP A 422 -20.17 0.46 -28.26
C ASP A 422 -19.60 -0.21 -27.00
N GLY A 423 -19.79 0.42 -25.83
CA GLY A 423 -19.31 -0.09 -24.56
C GLY A 423 -20.18 0.28 -23.37
N ILE A 424 -20.02 -0.50 -22.30
CA ILE A 424 -20.75 -0.34 -21.04
C ILE A 424 -19.79 -0.34 -19.84
N LEU A 425 -20.01 0.58 -18.90
CA LEU A 425 -19.28 0.66 -17.63
C LEU A 425 -20.17 0.16 -16.48
N LEU A 426 -19.75 -0.92 -15.84
CA LEU A 426 -20.51 -1.61 -14.79
C LEU A 426 -19.97 -1.35 -13.38
N SER A 427 -18.68 -1.04 -13.24
CA SER A 427 -17.96 -0.90 -11.97
C SER A 427 -18.19 0.43 -11.21
N PHE A 428 -19.12 1.27 -11.65
CA PHE A 428 -19.30 2.65 -11.16
C PHE A 428 -20.60 2.88 -10.40
N GLY A 429 -21.58 1.99 -10.53
CA GLY A 429 -22.93 2.10 -9.95
C GLY A 429 -23.19 1.13 -8.80
N GLY A 430 -22.15 0.68 -8.09
CA GLY A 430 -22.28 -0.27 -6.99
C GLY A 430 -22.87 -1.62 -7.41
N GLN A 431 -23.43 -2.37 -6.45
CA GLN A 431 -23.98 -3.71 -6.69
C GLN A 431 -25.16 -3.70 -7.67
N THR A 432 -25.97 -2.64 -7.68
CA THR A 432 -27.14 -2.55 -8.58
C THR A 432 -26.71 -2.62 -10.04
N ALA A 433 -25.74 -1.79 -10.43
CA ALA A 433 -25.18 -1.79 -11.79
C ALA A 433 -24.47 -3.09 -12.12
N LEU A 434 -23.69 -3.61 -11.17
CA LEU A 434 -22.91 -4.82 -11.33
C LEU A 434 -23.81 -6.05 -11.58
N ASN A 435 -24.80 -6.27 -10.72
CA ASN A 435 -25.76 -7.37 -10.87
C ASN A 435 -26.54 -7.27 -12.18
N CYS A 436 -26.99 -6.07 -12.54
CA CYS A 436 -27.67 -5.83 -13.80
C CYS A 436 -26.77 -6.19 -15.01
N GLY A 437 -25.50 -5.80 -14.98
CA GLY A 437 -24.53 -6.12 -16.02
C GLY A 437 -24.26 -7.63 -16.15
N VAL A 438 -24.10 -8.33 -15.03
CA VAL A 438 -23.92 -9.79 -15.01
C VAL A 438 -25.15 -10.50 -15.58
N GLU A 439 -26.36 -10.04 -15.24
CA GLU A 439 -27.59 -10.63 -15.76
C GLU A 439 -27.77 -10.36 -17.27
N LEU A 440 -27.44 -9.16 -17.76
CA LEU A 440 -27.44 -8.87 -19.21
C LEU A 440 -26.46 -9.76 -19.97
N TYR A 441 -25.30 -10.05 -19.38
CA TYR A 441 -24.33 -10.98 -19.94
C TYR A 441 -24.87 -12.41 -19.99
N LYS A 442 -25.45 -12.91 -18.88
CA LYS A 442 -26.06 -14.26 -18.81
C LYS A 442 -27.20 -14.45 -19.82
N ARG A 443 -27.98 -13.39 -20.09
CA ARG A 443 -29.06 -13.39 -21.10
C ARG A 443 -28.56 -13.28 -22.54
N GLY A 444 -27.25 -13.09 -22.76
CA GLY A 444 -26.69 -12.90 -24.10
C GLY A 444 -26.98 -11.53 -24.73
N VAL A 445 -27.51 -10.57 -23.96
CA VAL A 445 -27.89 -9.24 -24.46
C VAL A 445 -26.66 -8.47 -24.93
N LEU A 446 -25.58 -8.48 -24.13
CA LEU A 446 -24.35 -7.75 -24.49
C LEU A 446 -23.73 -8.27 -25.79
N GLU A 447 -23.77 -9.58 -26.01
CA GLU A 447 -23.30 -10.21 -27.25
C GLU A 447 -24.23 -9.90 -28.43
N HIS A 448 -25.55 -10.00 -28.24
CA HIS A 448 -26.55 -9.72 -29.28
C HIS A 448 -26.44 -8.29 -29.85
N TYR A 449 -26.11 -7.32 -29.00
CA TYR A 449 -25.98 -5.91 -29.37
C TYR A 449 -24.52 -5.45 -29.61
N ASP A 450 -23.53 -6.35 -29.55
CA ASP A 450 -22.08 -6.06 -29.66
C ASP A 450 -21.60 -4.96 -28.68
N VAL A 451 -22.06 -5.01 -27.43
CA VAL A 451 -21.71 -4.05 -26.38
C VAL A 451 -20.55 -4.59 -25.55
N LYS A 452 -19.40 -3.90 -25.58
CA LYS A 452 -18.20 -4.32 -24.84
C LYS A 452 -18.24 -3.86 -23.39
N VAL A 453 -17.98 -4.76 -22.45
CA VAL A 453 -17.72 -4.36 -21.05
C VAL A 453 -16.36 -3.67 -20.99
N LEU A 454 -16.35 -2.42 -20.53
CA LEU A 454 -15.14 -1.61 -20.42
C LEU A 454 -14.55 -1.70 -19.00
N GLY A 455 -13.24 -1.87 -18.90
CA GLY A 455 -12.54 -2.09 -17.64
C GLY A 455 -12.51 -3.56 -17.25
N THR A 456 -12.89 -3.87 -16.01
CA THR A 456 -12.84 -5.22 -15.46
C THR A 456 -13.73 -6.17 -16.28
N PRO A 457 -13.19 -7.29 -16.80
CA PRO A 457 -13.98 -8.28 -17.52
C PRO A 457 -15.12 -8.85 -16.67
N ILE A 458 -16.25 -9.18 -17.30
CA ILE A 458 -17.43 -9.70 -16.58
C ILE A 458 -17.13 -11.01 -15.83
N GLN A 459 -16.24 -11.85 -16.36
CA GLN A 459 -15.83 -13.08 -15.68
C GLN A 459 -15.07 -12.78 -14.38
N ALA A 460 -14.17 -11.79 -14.39
CA ALA A 460 -13.46 -11.36 -13.19
C ALA A 460 -14.41 -10.82 -12.12
N ILE A 461 -15.48 -10.12 -12.54
CA ILE A 461 -16.56 -9.69 -11.64
C ILE A 461 -17.27 -10.90 -11.01
N ILE A 462 -17.68 -11.88 -11.82
CA ILE A 462 -18.34 -13.11 -11.34
C ILE A 462 -17.44 -13.86 -10.36
N ASP A 463 -16.16 -14.02 -10.70
CA ASP A 463 -15.17 -14.72 -9.89
C ASP A 463 -14.95 -14.09 -8.51
N THR A 464 -15.18 -12.78 -8.37
CA THR A 464 -15.04 -12.06 -7.09
C THR A 464 -16.31 -12.00 -6.25
N GLU A 465 -17.48 -12.03 -6.88
CA GLU A 465 -18.78 -11.88 -6.21
C GLU A 465 -19.33 -13.22 -5.70
N ASP A 466 -18.97 -14.32 -6.36
CA ASP A 466 -19.29 -15.67 -5.90
C ASP A 466 -18.21 -16.18 -4.93
N ARG A 467 -18.63 -16.53 -3.72
CA ARG A 467 -17.71 -16.92 -2.63
C ARG A 467 -16.90 -18.17 -2.96
N GLU A 468 -17.51 -19.17 -3.59
CA GLU A 468 -16.83 -20.44 -3.90
C GLU A 468 -15.85 -20.28 -5.06
N LEU A 469 -16.24 -19.51 -6.10
CA LEU A 469 -15.32 -19.16 -7.17
C LEU A 469 -14.15 -18.34 -6.65
N PHE A 470 -14.41 -17.36 -5.78
CA PHE A 470 -13.39 -16.54 -5.17
C PHE A 470 -12.36 -17.36 -4.40
N VAL A 471 -12.81 -18.26 -3.51
CA VAL A 471 -11.91 -19.14 -2.75
C VAL A 471 -11.08 -20.01 -3.69
N ARG A 472 -11.71 -20.65 -4.68
CA ARG A 472 -10.99 -21.47 -5.68
C ARG A 472 -9.93 -20.68 -6.43
N LYS A 473 -10.24 -19.46 -6.87
CA LYS A 473 -9.29 -18.57 -7.54
C LYS A 473 -8.10 -18.20 -6.67
N LEU A 474 -8.31 -17.97 -5.38
CA LEU A 474 -7.21 -17.66 -4.47
C LEU A 474 -6.37 -18.88 -4.09
N ASP A 475 -6.98 -20.06 -4.02
CA ASP A 475 -6.27 -21.33 -3.78
C ASP A 475 -5.29 -21.66 -4.92
N GLU A 476 -5.65 -21.36 -6.18
CA GLU A 476 -4.78 -21.52 -7.36
C GLU A 476 -3.41 -20.82 -7.20
N ILE A 477 -3.36 -19.74 -6.41
CA ILE A 477 -2.14 -18.96 -6.16
C ILE A 477 -1.63 -19.08 -4.71
N GLY A 478 -2.17 -20.02 -3.93
CA GLY A 478 -1.78 -20.27 -2.54
C GLY A 478 -2.03 -19.08 -1.59
N VAL A 479 -3.04 -18.26 -1.90
CA VAL A 479 -3.45 -17.14 -1.05
C VAL A 479 -4.47 -17.64 -0.03
N LYS A 480 -4.25 -17.32 1.25
CA LYS A 480 -5.06 -17.85 2.34
C LYS A 480 -6.39 -17.09 2.46
N THR A 481 -7.51 -17.82 2.37
CA THR A 481 -8.86 -17.32 2.64
C THR A 481 -9.39 -17.87 3.96
N ILE A 482 -10.45 -17.26 4.48
CA ILE A 482 -11.14 -17.77 5.67
C ILE A 482 -11.65 -19.18 5.36
N LYS A 483 -11.31 -20.15 6.21
CA LYS A 483 -11.85 -21.51 6.10
C LYS A 483 -13.34 -21.47 6.45
N SER A 484 -14.15 -21.91 5.50
CA SER A 484 -15.61 -21.97 5.59
C SER A 484 -16.12 -23.29 5.05
N GLU A 485 -17.15 -23.84 5.67
CA GLU A 485 -17.87 -25.01 5.20
C GLU A 485 -19.34 -24.64 5.01
N ALA A 486 -19.89 -24.96 3.83
CA ALA A 486 -21.31 -24.85 3.58
C ALA A 486 -22.00 -26.08 4.16
N CYS A 487 -23.06 -25.85 4.94
CA CYS A 487 -23.82 -26.85 5.66
C CYS A 487 -25.30 -26.68 5.38
N GLU A 488 -26.00 -27.78 5.17
CA GLU A 488 -27.45 -27.83 4.92
C GLU A 488 -28.21 -28.47 6.09
N THR A 489 -27.51 -29.12 7.03
CA THR A 489 -28.10 -29.68 8.25
C THR A 489 -27.36 -29.25 9.52
N ILE A 490 -28.02 -29.41 10.67
CA ILE A 490 -27.43 -29.12 11.99
C ILE A 490 -26.23 -30.05 12.26
N GLU A 491 -26.29 -31.33 11.85
CA GLU A 491 -25.16 -32.26 12.04
C GLU A 491 -23.92 -31.82 11.25
N GLU A 492 -24.11 -31.32 10.03
CA GLU A 492 -23.03 -30.76 9.22
C GLU A 492 -22.43 -29.51 9.89
N VAL A 493 -23.28 -28.64 10.43
CA VAL A 493 -22.84 -27.44 11.18
C VAL A 493 -21.98 -27.81 12.38
N GLN A 494 -22.39 -28.79 13.19
CA GLN A 494 -21.64 -29.24 14.36
C GLN A 494 -20.30 -29.86 13.95
N LYS A 495 -20.28 -30.68 12.89
CA LYS A 495 -19.06 -31.29 12.36
C LYS A 495 -18.08 -30.21 11.89
N ALA A 496 -18.55 -29.26 11.07
CA ALA A 496 -17.74 -28.15 10.58
C ALA A 496 -17.16 -27.32 11.73
N ALA A 497 -17.97 -26.99 12.74
CA ALA A 497 -17.49 -26.25 13.90
C ALA A 497 -16.47 -27.02 14.74
N SER A 498 -16.60 -28.35 14.85
CA SER A 498 -15.61 -29.19 15.52
C SER A 498 -14.28 -29.26 14.75
N GLU A 499 -14.32 -29.27 13.42
CA GLU A 499 -13.11 -29.29 12.58
C GLU A 499 -12.40 -27.93 12.54
N LEU A 500 -13.16 -26.84 12.47
CA LEU A 500 -12.63 -25.46 12.50
C LEU A 500 -12.20 -25.03 13.91
N GLY A 501 -12.86 -25.57 14.93
CA GLY A 501 -12.71 -25.21 16.34
C GLY A 501 -13.32 -23.84 16.68
N PHE A 502 -13.88 -23.71 17.88
CA PHE A 502 -14.42 -22.45 18.37
C PHE A 502 -13.33 -21.36 18.59
N PRO A 503 -13.70 -20.07 18.54
CA PRO A 503 -15.00 -19.56 18.11
C PRO A 503 -15.19 -19.67 16.58
N VAL A 504 -16.45 -19.82 16.16
CA VAL A 504 -16.86 -19.84 14.74
C VAL A 504 -17.88 -18.73 14.48
N ILE A 505 -18.10 -18.41 13.20
CA ILE A 505 -19.21 -17.58 12.75
C ILE A 505 -20.12 -18.45 11.89
N LEU A 506 -21.41 -18.43 12.17
CA LEU A 506 -22.42 -19.04 11.33
C LEU A 506 -23.10 -17.94 10.53
N ARG A 507 -23.24 -18.10 9.21
CA ARG A 507 -23.92 -17.15 8.31
C ARG A 507 -24.99 -17.85 7.48
N ALA A 508 -26.17 -17.27 7.35
CA ALA A 508 -27.14 -17.74 6.37
C ALA A 508 -26.64 -17.48 4.94
N ALA A 509 -26.65 -18.51 4.09
CA ALA A 509 -26.32 -18.35 2.66
C ALA A 509 -27.38 -17.49 1.96
N TYR A 510 -27.00 -16.81 0.87
CA TYR A 510 -27.87 -15.96 0.04
C TYR A 510 -28.60 -14.82 0.78
N ALA A 511 -28.23 -14.54 2.03
CA ALA A 511 -28.78 -13.46 2.84
C ALA A 511 -27.89 -12.21 2.76
N LEU A 512 -28.50 -11.06 2.43
CA LEU A 512 -27.78 -9.78 2.37
C LEU A 512 -27.63 -9.17 3.76
N GLY A 513 -26.49 -8.52 4.01
CA GLY A 513 -26.28 -7.73 5.22
C GLY A 513 -26.28 -8.55 6.52
N GLY A 514 -25.76 -9.77 6.51
CA GLY A 514 -25.54 -10.57 7.73
C GLY A 514 -26.82 -11.02 8.46
N LEU A 515 -27.96 -11.01 7.78
CA LEU A 515 -29.22 -11.55 8.31
C LEU A 515 -29.04 -13.05 8.66
N GLY A 516 -29.37 -13.44 9.89
CA GLY A 516 -29.16 -14.80 10.40
C GLY A 516 -27.69 -15.17 10.68
N SER A 517 -26.77 -14.19 10.66
CA SER A 517 -25.38 -14.44 11.03
C SER A 517 -25.09 -14.16 12.51
N GLY A 518 -24.26 -14.99 13.13
CA GLY A 518 -23.89 -14.86 14.53
C GLY A 518 -22.55 -15.51 14.85
N PHE A 519 -21.87 -14.96 15.86
CA PHE A 519 -20.67 -15.57 16.43
C PHE A 519 -21.08 -16.61 17.47
N CYS A 520 -20.40 -17.74 17.45
CA CYS A 520 -20.64 -18.83 18.37
C CYS A 520 -19.30 -19.14 19.04
N ASP A 521 -19.21 -18.91 20.35
CA ASP A 521 -18.01 -19.19 21.14
C ASP A 521 -18.00 -20.63 21.67
N ASN A 522 -19.14 -21.32 21.59
CA ASN A 522 -19.34 -22.70 22.03
C ASN A 522 -20.49 -23.38 21.25
N GLU A 523 -20.65 -24.68 21.49
CA GLU A 523 -21.64 -25.51 20.80
C GLU A 523 -23.09 -25.13 21.11
N THR A 524 -23.39 -24.68 22.33
CA THR A 524 -24.74 -24.24 22.71
C THR A 524 -25.18 -23.02 21.90
N GLU A 525 -24.29 -22.02 21.78
CA GLU A 525 -24.53 -20.84 20.95
C GLU A 525 -24.65 -21.20 19.47
N LEU A 526 -23.83 -22.16 19.00
CA LEU A 526 -23.87 -22.63 17.61
C LEU A 526 -25.23 -23.22 17.24
N LEU A 527 -25.78 -24.09 18.09
CA LEU A 527 -27.06 -24.74 17.83
C LEU A 527 -28.20 -23.72 17.80
N ALA A 528 -28.24 -22.80 18.77
CA ALA A 528 -29.24 -21.73 18.80
C ALA A 528 -29.16 -20.85 17.54
N GLN A 529 -27.95 -20.48 17.12
CA GLN A 529 -27.74 -19.67 15.92
C GLN A 529 -28.07 -20.44 14.64
N ALA A 530 -27.78 -21.74 14.58
CA ALA A 530 -28.09 -22.59 13.43
C ALA A 530 -29.60 -22.75 13.24
N GLU A 531 -30.35 -23.01 14.31
CA GLU A 531 -31.82 -23.09 14.29
C GLU A 531 -32.44 -21.79 13.77
N GLU A 532 -31.95 -20.65 14.25
CA GLU A 532 -32.38 -19.35 13.76
C GLU A 532 -32.02 -19.17 12.28
N ALA A 533 -30.77 -19.44 11.89
CA ALA A 533 -30.30 -19.24 10.51
C ALA A 533 -31.03 -20.12 9.49
N PHE A 534 -31.31 -21.39 9.84
CA PHE A 534 -32.07 -22.30 8.98
C PHE A 534 -33.54 -21.91 8.81
N SER A 535 -34.10 -21.09 9.71
CA SER A 535 -35.43 -20.51 9.52
C SER A 535 -35.48 -19.49 8.37
N PHE A 536 -34.32 -18.94 7.99
CA PHE A 536 -34.19 -17.93 6.93
C PHE A 536 -33.54 -18.46 5.65
N SER A 537 -32.77 -19.56 5.71
CA SER A 537 -32.05 -20.12 4.56
C SER A 537 -31.95 -21.65 4.64
N SER A 538 -32.02 -22.33 3.50
CA SER A 538 -31.79 -23.78 3.42
C SER A 538 -30.32 -24.19 3.53
N GLN A 539 -29.40 -23.23 3.50
CA GLN A 539 -27.96 -23.45 3.61
C GLN A 539 -27.34 -22.37 4.52
N VAL A 540 -26.37 -22.78 5.33
CA VAL A 540 -25.59 -21.90 6.19
C VAL A 540 -24.10 -22.14 5.95
N LEU A 541 -23.27 -21.15 6.26
CA LEU A 541 -21.81 -21.22 6.20
C LEU A 541 -21.26 -21.16 7.62
N VAL A 542 -20.50 -22.18 8.01
CA VAL A 542 -19.72 -22.18 9.25
C VAL A 542 -18.29 -21.79 8.92
N GLU A 543 -17.81 -20.67 9.47
CA GLU A 543 -16.45 -20.18 9.22
C GLU A 543 -15.65 -20.04 10.51
N LYS A 544 -14.32 -20.16 10.42
CA LYS A 544 -13.44 -19.85 11.55
C LYS A 544 -13.58 -18.37 11.94
N SER A 545 -13.91 -18.09 13.19
CA SER A 545 -13.94 -16.70 13.68
C SER A 545 -12.51 -16.16 13.79
N LEU A 546 -12.29 -15.01 13.15
CA LEU A 546 -11.07 -14.21 13.26
C LEU A 546 -11.34 -12.93 14.08
N ARG A 547 -12.34 -12.96 14.96
CA ARG A 547 -12.70 -11.81 15.81
C ARG A 547 -11.49 -11.31 16.58
N GLY A 548 -11.25 -10.01 16.54
CA GLY A 548 -10.09 -9.39 17.17
C GLY A 548 -8.84 -9.29 16.28
N TRP A 549 -8.85 -9.88 15.10
CA TRP A 549 -7.80 -9.65 14.10
C TRP A 549 -7.88 -8.21 13.58
N LYS A 550 -6.74 -7.67 13.15
CA LYS A 550 -6.68 -6.35 12.51
C LYS A 550 -7.36 -6.45 11.14
N GLU A 551 -8.20 -5.49 10.81
CA GLU A 551 -8.81 -5.41 9.48
C GLU A 551 -8.13 -4.32 8.67
N ILE A 552 -7.56 -4.71 7.52
CA ILE A 552 -6.71 -3.87 6.68
C ILE A 552 -7.25 -3.89 5.25
N GLU A 553 -7.33 -2.73 4.61
CA GLU A 553 -7.81 -2.60 3.23
C GLU A 553 -6.74 -2.00 2.32
N TYR A 554 -6.72 -2.42 1.05
CA TYR A 554 -5.89 -1.85 -0.01
C TYR A 554 -6.73 -1.50 -1.24
N GLU A 555 -6.53 -0.29 -1.73
CA GLU A 555 -7.07 0.21 -2.99
C GLU A 555 -6.04 -0.01 -4.08
N VAL A 556 -6.37 -0.86 -5.05
CA VAL A 556 -5.45 -1.32 -6.07
C VAL A 556 -5.92 -0.85 -7.43
N VAL A 557 -4.99 -0.41 -8.27
CA VAL A 557 -5.26 0.01 -9.65
C VAL A 557 -4.38 -0.80 -10.59
N ARG A 558 -4.98 -1.40 -11.62
CA ARG A 558 -4.29 -2.19 -12.63
C ARG A 558 -4.71 -1.79 -14.03
N ASP A 559 -3.75 -1.58 -14.92
CA ASP A 559 -4.02 -1.35 -16.34
C ASP A 559 -3.93 -2.63 -17.20
N ARG A 560 -4.29 -2.51 -18.48
CA ARG A 560 -4.24 -3.61 -19.46
C ARG A 560 -2.82 -4.08 -19.82
N PHE A 561 -1.79 -3.33 -19.42
CA PHE A 561 -0.38 -3.66 -19.64
C PHE A 561 0.25 -4.34 -18.42
N ASP A 562 -0.58 -4.73 -17.43
CA ASP A 562 -0.19 -5.38 -16.18
C ASP A 562 0.61 -4.48 -15.21
N ASN A 563 0.60 -3.17 -15.45
CA ASN A 563 1.09 -2.21 -14.47
C ASN A 563 0.07 -2.11 -13.34
N CYS A 564 0.51 -2.40 -12.11
CA CYS A 564 -0.37 -2.57 -10.96
C CYS A 564 0.24 -1.86 -9.75
N ILE A 565 -0.55 -1.02 -9.06
CA ILE A 565 -0.11 -0.19 -7.93
C ILE A 565 -1.13 -0.21 -6.80
N THR A 566 -0.70 0.05 -5.57
CA THR A 566 -1.61 0.26 -4.44
C THR A 566 -1.67 1.75 -4.09
N VAL A 567 -2.82 2.37 -4.32
CA VAL A 567 -3.00 3.82 -4.21
C VAL A 567 -3.25 4.26 -2.77
N CYS A 568 -3.95 3.44 -1.99
CA CYS A 568 -4.24 3.74 -0.61
C CYS A 568 -4.29 2.45 0.20
N ASN A 569 -3.89 2.55 1.45
CA ASN A 569 -4.10 1.50 2.42
C ASN A 569 -4.77 2.08 3.66
N MET A 570 -5.63 1.28 4.27
CA MET A 570 -6.47 1.70 5.39
C MET A 570 -6.41 0.66 6.50
N GLU A 571 -6.48 1.13 7.74
CA GLU A 571 -6.54 0.29 8.93
C GLU A 571 -7.80 0.63 9.72
N ASN A 572 -8.59 -0.39 10.05
CA ASN A 572 -9.75 -0.22 10.90
C ASN A 572 -9.30 -0.05 12.35
N PHE A 573 -9.86 0.95 13.00
CA PHE A 573 -9.71 1.16 14.44
C PHE A 573 -10.44 0.07 15.22
N ASP A 574 -11.62 -0.32 14.75
CA ASP A 574 -12.32 -1.48 15.29
C ASP A 574 -11.75 -2.77 14.66
N PRO A 575 -11.56 -3.83 15.46
CA PRO A 575 -11.07 -5.10 14.94
C PRO A 575 -12.17 -5.82 14.15
N LEU A 576 -11.76 -6.86 13.42
CA LEU A 576 -12.66 -7.68 12.62
C LEU A 576 -13.87 -8.18 13.43
N GLY A 577 -15.04 -8.07 12.80
CA GLY A 577 -16.35 -8.38 13.37
C GLY A 577 -17.31 -7.19 13.28
N ILE A 578 -16.78 -5.98 13.07
CA ILE A 578 -17.52 -4.77 12.74
C ILE A 578 -17.17 -4.42 11.30
N HIS A 579 -18.18 -4.31 10.44
CA HIS A 579 -17.99 -4.03 9.02
C HIS A 579 -17.18 -2.74 8.81
N THR A 580 -16.30 -2.69 7.80
CA THR A 580 -15.48 -1.51 7.43
C THR A 580 -16.30 -0.21 7.36
N GLY A 581 -17.52 -0.30 6.82
CA GLY A 581 -18.50 0.80 6.78
C GLY A 581 -18.99 1.30 8.14
N GLU A 582 -19.01 0.44 9.15
CA GLU A 582 -19.39 0.74 10.54
C GLU A 582 -18.18 1.05 11.42
N SER A 583 -16.95 0.87 10.94
CA SER A 583 -15.75 1.15 11.72
C SER A 583 -15.25 2.58 11.55
N ILE A 584 -14.56 3.08 12.56
CA ILE A 584 -13.60 4.18 12.40
C ILE A 584 -12.42 3.64 11.58
N VAL A 585 -12.02 4.36 10.54
CA VAL A 585 -10.93 3.92 9.65
C VAL A 585 -9.85 4.99 9.56
N VAL A 586 -8.58 4.59 9.58
CA VAL A 586 -7.44 5.50 9.42
C VAL A 586 -6.66 5.22 8.14
N ALA A 587 -6.17 6.29 7.50
CA ALA A 587 -5.30 6.20 6.33
C ALA A 587 -4.08 7.13 6.49
N PRO A 588 -2.83 6.65 6.30
CA PRO A 588 -2.47 5.25 6.03
C PRO A 588 -2.63 4.36 7.28
N SER A 589 -2.28 3.08 7.21
CA SER A 589 -2.15 2.23 8.41
C SER A 589 -1.10 2.78 9.40
N GLN A 590 -1.33 2.60 10.71
CA GLN A 590 -0.49 3.11 11.78
C GLN A 590 0.31 2.02 12.52
N THR A 591 -0.20 0.79 12.55
CA THR A 591 0.33 -0.27 13.44
C THR A 591 0.98 -1.45 12.70
N LEU A 592 1.20 -1.31 11.39
CA LEU A 592 1.89 -2.31 10.57
C LEU A 592 3.39 -2.05 10.50
N SER A 593 4.18 -3.10 10.65
CA SER A 593 5.60 -3.09 10.29
C SER A 593 5.79 -3.03 8.76
N ASN A 594 7.01 -2.72 8.32
CA ASN A 594 7.36 -2.75 6.89
C ASN A 594 7.05 -4.11 6.23
N ASN A 595 7.32 -5.21 6.94
CA ASN A 595 7.11 -6.55 6.42
C ASN A 595 5.61 -6.84 6.24
N GLU A 596 4.79 -6.57 7.25
CA GLU A 596 3.33 -6.76 7.16
C GLU A 596 2.73 -5.88 6.05
N TYR A 597 3.10 -4.59 6.01
CA TYR A 597 2.64 -3.66 4.97
C TYR A 597 2.97 -4.18 3.57
N HIS A 598 4.24 -4.46 3.29
CA HIS A 598 4.66 -4.85 1.94
C HIS A 598 4.28 -6.28 1.57
N LYS A 599 4.08 -7.17 2.56
CA LYS A 599 3.50 -8.50 2.36
C LYS A 599 2.05 -8.40 1.90
N LEU A 600 1.20 -7.66 2.62
CA LEU A 600 -0.20 -7.46 2.24
C LEU A 600 -0.31 -6.70 0.90
N ARG A 601 0.52 -5.67 0.68
CA ARG A 601 0.61 -4.97 -0.61
C ARG A 601 0.96 -5.92 -1.76
N ALA A 602 2.00 -6.75 -1.62
CA ALA A 602 2.42 -7.69 -2.66
C ALA A 602 1.34 -8.75 -2.94
N LEU A 603 0.65 -9.22 -1.89
CA LEU A 603 -0.50 -10.11 -2.02
C LEU A 603 -1.65 -9.44 -2.78
N ALA A 604 -1.96 -8.17 -2.48
CA ALA A 604 -3.02 -7.44 -3.17
C ALA A 604 -2.72 -7.39 -4.68
N ILE A 605 -1.52 -6.97 -5.05
CA ILE A 605 -1.07 -6.95 -6.45
C ILE A 605 -1.15 -8.36 -7.08
N LYS A 606 -0.71 -9.41 -6.37
CA LYS A 606 -0.77 -10.80 -6.85
C LYS A 606 -2.21 -11.24 -7.14
N ILE A 607 -3.13 -10.96 -6.21
CA ILE A 607 -4.55 -11.30 -6.32
C ILE A 607 -5.19 -10.60 -7.51
N ILE A 608 -4.99 -9.28 -7.62
CA ILE A 608 -5.60 -8.46 -8.68
C ILE A 608 -5.09 -8.86 -10.07
N ARG A 609 -3.80 -9.20 -10.19
CA ARG A 609 -3.23 -9.74 -11.43
C ARG A 609 -3.84 -11.09 -11.80
N HIS A 610 -3.98 -12.00 -10.83
CA HIS A 610 -4.51 -13.35 -11.06
C HIS A 610 -5.99 -13.33 -11.50
N ILE A 611 -6.80 -12.50 -10.85
CA ILE A 611 -8.22 -12.32 -11.19
C ILE A 611 -8.38 -11.62 -12.55
N GLY A 612 -7.39 -10.82 -12.97
CA GLY A 612 -7.42 -10.14 -14.26
C GLY A 612 -8.19 -8.82 -14.25
N ILE A 613 -8.26 -8.14 -13.10
CA ILE A 613 -8.94 -6.85 -12.96
C ILE A 613 -8.24 -5.77 -13.82
N VAL A 614 -9.03 -4.91 -14.45
CA VAL A 614 -8.55 -3.74 -15.22
C VAL A 614 -9.38 -2.52 -14.81
N GLY A 615 -8.74 -1.57 -14.14
CA GLY A 615 -9.42 -0.48 -13.46
C GLY A 615 -9.00 -0.42 -12.00
N GLU A 616 -9.97 -0.25 -11.11
CA GLU A 616 -9.78 -0.17 -9.66
C GLU A 616 -10.52 -1.32 -8.96
N CYS A 617 -10.00 -1.70 -7.79
CA CYS A 617 -10.66 -2.59 -6.85
C CYS A 617 -10.15 -2.39 -5.42
N ASN A 618 -10.92 -2.88 -4.46
CA ASN A 618 -10.58 -2.92 -3.04
C ASN A 618 -10.32 -4.37 -2.58
N VAL A 619 -9.26 -4.60 -1.80
CA VAL A 619 -8.93 -5.89 -1.18
C VAL A 619 -8.92 -5.75 0.33
N GLN A 620 -9.60 -6.67 1.03
CA GLN A 620 -9.70 -6.65 2.49
C GLN A 620 -9.01 -7.86 3.12
N TYR A 621 -8.30 -7.61 4.22
CA TYR A 621 -7.52 -8.61 4.96
C TYR A 621 -7.90 -8.62 6.43
N ALA A 622 -7.93 -9.82 7.01
CA ALA A 622 -7.74 -10.02 8.43
C ALA A 622 -6.26 -10.35 8.67
N LEU A 623 -5.58 -9.58 9.52
CA LEU A 623 -4.19 -9.78 9.92
C LEU A 623 -4.12 -10.12 11.42
N ASP A 624 -3.41 -11.19 11.77
CA ASP A 624 -3.19 -11.59 13.16
C ASP A 624 -2.44 -10.48 13.91
N PRO A 625 -2.92 -9.98 15.06
CA PRO A 625 -2.22 -8.95 15.83
C PRO A 625 -0.89 -9.43 16.42
N CYS A 626 -0.64 -10.74 16.47
CA CYS A 626 0.50 -11.35 17.13
C CYS A 626 1.49 -12.06 16.19
N SER A 627 1.24 -12.04 14.88
CA SER A 627 2.11 -12.65 13.87
C SER A 627 1.88 -12.03 12.50
N GLU A 628 2.60 -12.49 11.48
CA GLU A 628 2.32 -12.09 10.10
C GLU A 628 1.28 -12.99 9.40
N ASP A 629 0.53 -13.85 10.11
CA ASP A 629 -0.52 -14.67 9.50
C ASP A 629 -1.72 -13.79 9.09
N TYR A 630 -2.33 -14.10 7.94
CA TYR A 630 -3.38 -13.28 7.36
C TYR A 630 -4.43 -14.14 6.66
N ARG A 631 -5.64 -13.62 6.47
CA ARG A 631 -6.66 -14.17 5.57
C ARG A 631 -7.23 -13.07 4.68
N VAL A 632 -7.45 -13.36 3.41
CA VAL A 632 -8.23 -12.48 2.52
C VAL A 632 -9.70 -12.65 2.85
N ILE A 633 -10.38 -11.54 3.09
CA ILE A 633 -11.81 -11.50 3.42
C ILE A 633 -12.61 -11.45 2.12
N GLU A 634 -12.36 -10.44 1.29
CA GLU A 634 -13.05 -10.23 0.02
C GLU A 634 -12.24 -9.34 -0.93
N VAL A 635 -12.63 -9.35 -2.21
CA VAL A 635 -12.17 -8.39 -3.23
C VAL A 635 -13.40 -7.77 -3.88
N ASN A 636 -13.50 -6.45 -3.83
CA ASN A 636 -14.55 -5.71 -4.53
C ASN A 636 -14.00 -5.24 -5.88
N ALA A 637 -14.38 -5.91 -6.99
CA ALA A 637 -13.93 -5.60 -8.35
C ALA A 637 -14.65 -4.38 -8.99
N ARG A 638 -14.97 -3.39 -8.16
CA ARG A 638 -15.69 -2.17 -8.51
C ARG A 638 -15.29 -1.04 -7.58
N LEU A 639 -15.62 0.17 -7.99
CA LEU A 639 -15.58 1.31 -7.08
C LEU A 639 -16.49 1.04 -5.90
N SER A 640 -16.09 1.62 -4.78
CA SER A 640 -16.65 1.38 -3.47
C SER A 640 -16.61 2.66 -2.63
N ARG A 641 -17.24 2.61 -1.47
CA ARG A 641 -17.10 3.64 -0.44
C ARG A 641 -15.65 3.81 -0.01
N SER A 642 -14.89 2.71 0.13
CA SER A 642 -13.45 2.73 0.41
C SER A 642 -12.66 3.46 -0.69
N SER A 643 -12.99 3.24 -1.97
CA SER A 643 -12.36 3.96 -3.10
C SER A 643 -12.65 5.46 -3.11
N ALA A 644 -13.87 5.87 -2.71
CA ALA A 644 -14.22 7.28 -2.59
C ALA A 644 -13.46 7.93 -1.43
N LEU A 645 -13.41 7.27 -0.27
CA LEU A 645 -12.61 7.70 0.88
C LEU A 645 -11.12 7.83 0.51
N ALA A 646 -10.56 6.81 -0.13
CA ALA A 646 -9.17 6.80 -0.57
C ALA A 646 -8.86 7.91 -1.58
N SER A 647 -9.78 8.19 -2.52
CA SER A 647 -9.62 9.30 -3.46
C SER A 647 -9.53 10.65 -2.73
N LYS A 648 -10.33 10.84 -1.68
CA LYS A 648 -10.31 12.07 -0.87
C LYS A 648 -9.10 12.13 0.06
N ALA A 649 -8.70 11.01 0.64
CA ALA A 649 -7.56 10.92 1.54
C ALA A 649 -6.25 11.20 0.81
N THR A 650 -6.10 10.68 -0.41
CA THR A 650 -4.85 10.76 -1.18
C THR A 650 -4.81 11.89 -2.20
N GLY A 651 -5.97 12.40 -2.60
CA GLY A 651 -6.09 13.29 -3.77
C GLY A 651 -5.94 12.57 -5.11
N TYR A 652 -5.83 11.23 -5.12
CA TYR A 652 -5.75 10.42 -6.34
C TYR A 652 -7.16 10.10 -6.86
N PRO A 653 -7.56 10.53 -8.07
CA PRO A 653 -8.95 10.38 -8.52
C PRO A 653 -9.21 8.98 -9.10
N LEU A 654 -9.39 7.98 -8.22
CA LEU A 654 -9.51 6.56 -8.58
C LEU A 654 -10.55 6.30 -9.68
N ALA A 655 -11.76 6.82 -9.52
CA ALA A 655 -12.85 6.64 -10.48
C ALA A 655 -12.51 7.20 -11.88
N PHE A 656 -11.90 8.39 -11.92
CA PHE A 656 -11.48 9.01 -13.18
C PHE A 656 -10.40 8.16 -13.88
N VAL A 657 -9.41 7.70 -13.12
CA VAL A 657 -8.34 6.84 -13.64
C VAL A 657 -8.92 5.51 -14.13
N ALA A 658 -9.76 4.84 -13.35
CA ALA A 658 -10.40 3.58 -13.72
C ALA A 658 -11.19 3.70 -15.03
N ALA A 659 -11.89 4.82 -15.26
CA ALA A 659 -12.61 5.06 -16.52
C ALA A 659 -11.66 5.19 -17.72
N LYS A 660 -10.52 5.90 -17.58
CA LYS A 660 -9.49 5.97 -18.63
C LYS A 660 -8.88 4.59 -18.90
N LEU A 661 -8.60 3.80 -17.85
CA LEU A 661 -8.09 2.44 -18.02
C LEU A 661 -9.11 1.54 -18.73
N GLY A 662 -10.41 1.73 -18.46
CA GLY A 662 -11.49 1.03 -19.17
C GLY A 662 -11.56 1.33 -20.67
N LEU A 663 -11.10 2.53 -21.09
CA LEU A 663 -10.92 2.88 -22.51
C LEU A 663 -9.64 2.30 -23.13
N GLY A 664 -8.79 1.66 -22.33
CA GLY A 664 -7.55 1.01 -22.76
C GLY A 664 -6.28 1.83 -22.57
N TYR A 665 -6.33 2.96 -21.87
CA TYR A 665 -5.11 3.69 -21.50
C TYR A 665 -4.24 2.88 -20.54
N GLY A 666 -2.92 3.04 -20.65
CA GLY A 666 -1.96 2.62 -19.64
C GLY A 666 -1.79 3.68 -18.55
N LEU A 667 -1.50 3.26 -17.32
CA LEU A 667 -1.25 4.18 -16.20
C LEU A 667 -0.11 5.17 -16.49
N PHE A 668 0.88 4.73 -17.27
CA PHE A 668 2.03 5.54 -17.68
C PHE A 668 1.69 6.64 -18.69
N GLU A 669 0.52 6.59 -19.33
CA GLU A 669 0.04 7.60 -20.27
C GLU A 669 -0.74 8.71 -19.56
N LEU A 670 -1.24 8.42 -18.36
CA LEU A 670 -2.07 9.32 -17.57
C LEU A 670 -1.21 10.26 -16.73
N LYS A 671 -1.62 11.54 -16.67
CA LYS A 671 -0.98 12.53 -15.80
C LYS A 671 -1.67 12.59 -14.44
N ASN A 672 -0.89 12.84 -13.40
CA ASN A 672 -1.42 13.15 -12.08
C ASN A 672 -2.13 14.52 -12.13
N SER A 673 -3.43 14.53 -11.82
CA SER A 673 -4.26 15.74 -11.86
C SER A 673 -3.89 16.81 -10.82
N VAL A 674 -3.23 16.43 -9.72
CA VAL A 674 -2.82 17.33 -8.64
C VAL A 674 -1.51 18.03 -8.97
N THR A 675 -0.48 17.28 -9.38
CA THR A 675 0.85 17.84 -9.69
C THR A 675 0.96 18.34 -11.13
N LYS A 676 0.17 17.79 -12.06
CA LYS A 676 0.14 18.03 -13.51
C LYS A 676 1.44 17.72 -14.27
N THR A 677 2.55 17.52 -13.56
CA THR A 677 3.88 17.26 -14.11
C THR A 677 4.35 15.82 -13.95
N THR A 678 3.72 15.03 -13.07
CA THR A 678 4.09 13.64 -12.82
C THR A 678 3.07 12.66 -13.42
N SER A 679 3.47 11.40 -13.57
CA SER A 679 2.59 10.30 -14.00
C SER A 679 1.53 9.98 -12.94
N ALA A 680 0.41 9.39 -13.36
CA ALA A 680 -0.57 8.74 -12.49
C ALA A 680 -0.10 7.35 -12.01
N PHE A 681 0.96 6.79 -12.61
CA PHE A 681 1.64 5.59 -12.11
C PHE A 681 2.52 5.95 -10.90
N PHE A 682 1.94 6.07 -9.70
CA PHE A 682 2.67 6.28 -8.44
C PHE A 682 1.79 5.90 -7.25
N GLU A 683 2.40 5.59 -6.12
CA GLU A 683 1.69 5.38 -4.85
C GLU A 683 1.74 6.68 -4.02
N PRO A 684 0.59 7.30 -3.68
CA PRO A 684 0.56 8.51 -2.85
C PRO A 684 1.32 8.38 -1.52
N ALA A 685 2.14 9.38 -1.20
CA ALA A 685 2.81 9.50 0.09
C ALA A 685 2.15 10.62 0.91
N LEU A 686 1.48 10.22 2.00
CA LEU A 686 0.77 11.14 2.88
C LEU A 686 1.73 11.73 3.93
N ASP A 687 1.64 13.04 4.19
CA ASP A 687 2.36 13.72 5.28
C ASP A 687 1.42 14.18 6.41
N TYR A 688 0.27 13.51 6.47
CA TYR A 688 -0.85 13.64 7.39
C TYR A 688 -1.51 12.26 7.58
N VAL A 689 -2.40 12.18 8.55
CA VAL A 689 -3.28 11.03 8.80
C VAL A 689 -4.74 11.46 8.59
N VAL A 690 -5.51 10.57 7.98
CA VAL A 690 -6.95 10.73 7.76
C VAL A 690 -7.70 9.82 8.72
N CYS A 691 -8.81 10.29 9.26
CA CYS A 691 -9.72 9.51 10.08
C CYS A 691 -11.13 9.62 9.50
N LYS A 692 -11.70 8.49 9.07
CA LYS A 692 -13.11 8.34 8.72
C LYS A 692 -13.88 7.87 9.94
N ILE A 693 -15.05 8.46 10.19
CA ILE A 693 -15.96 8.03 11.25
C ILE A 693 -17.37 7.86 10.65
N PRO A 694 -18.06 6.74 10.90
CA PRO A 694 -19.43 6.56 10.43
C PRO A 694 -20.41 7.48 11.17
N ARG A 695 -21.55 7.74 10.54
CA ARG A 695 -22.69 8.46 11.10
C ARG A 695 -23.88 7.53 11.14
N TRP A 696 -24.49 7.42 12.33
CA TRP A 696 -25.69 6.62 12.58
C TRP A 696 -26.87 7.50 12.96
N ASP A 697 -28.08 7.06 12.61
CA ASP A 697 -29.35 7.69 13.01
C ASP A 697 -30.30 6.70 13.70
N LEU A 698 -29.74 5.68 14.37
CA LEU A 698 -30.48 4.56 14.96
C LEU A 698 -31.54 4.98 15.97
N SER A 699 -31.33 6.09 16.70
CA SER A 699 -32.30 6.62 17.66
C SER A 699 -33.64 7.03 17.07
N LYS A 700 -33.75 7.17 15.73
CA LYS A 700 -35.01 7.44 15.04
C LYS A 700 -35.89 6.19 14.87
N PHE A 701 -35.35 4.99 15.10
CA PHE A 701 -36.03 3.73 14.82
C PHE A 701 -36.27 2.95 16.12
N HIS A 702 -37.52 2.91 16.60
CA HIS A 702 -37.86 2.13 17.79
C HIS A 702 -37.76 0.63 17.52
N GLY A 703 -37.16 -0.13 18.44
CA GLY A 703 -37.01 -1.58 18.32
C GLY A 703 -35.87 -2.03 17.41
N VAL A 704 -35.04 -1.12 16.89
CA VAL A 704 -33.84 -1.49 16.13
C VAL A 704 -32.73 -1.98 17.07
N ASN A 705 -31.98 -2.99 16.65
CA ASN A 705 -30.79 -3.43 17.36
C ASN A 705 -29.65 -2.40 17.17
N HIS A 706 -29.12 -1.87 18.27
CA HIS A 706 -28.02 -0.90 18.30
C HIS A 706 -26.62 -1.54 18.19
N HIS A 707 -26.50 -2.85 18.33
CA HIS A 707 -25.22 -3.53 18.21
C HIS A 707 -24.66 -3.43 16.79
N LEU A 708 -23.39 -3.04 16.69
CA LEU A 708 -22.64 -3.00 15.45
C LEU A 708 -22.02 -4.37 15.21
N GLY A 709 -22.01 -4.81 13.96
CA GLY A 709 -21.49 -6.10 13.54
C GLY A 709 -21.09 -6.08 12.07
N SER A 710 -21.16 -7.23 11.41
CA SER A 710 -20.86 -7.39 9.98
C SER A 710 -21.86 -6.70 9.04
N SER A 711 -23.01 -6.27 9.54
CA SER A 711 -24.04 -5.57 8.77
C SER A 711 -23.97 -4.07 8.94
N MET A 712 -24.02 -3.34 7.81
CA MET A 712 -24.05 -1.89 7.84
C MET A 712 -25.39 -1.34 8.32
N LYS A 713 -25.31 -0.29 9.15
CA LYS A 713 -26.43 0.48 9.70
C LYS A 713 -26.19 1.99 9.65
N SER A 714 -24.96 2.42 9.40
CA SER A 714 -24.60 3.81 9.19
C SER A 714 -25.29 4.40 7.96
N VAL A 715 -25.72 5.66 8.10
CA VAL A 715 -26.43 6.42 7.05
C VAL A 715 -25.50 7.39 6.30
N GLY A 716 -24.25 7.49 6.75
CA GLY A 716 -23.23 8.35 6.14
C GLY A 716 -21.91 8.25 6.90
N GLU A 717 -20.99 9.14 6.57
CA GLU A 717 -19.64 9.17 7.14
C GLU A 717 -19.04 10.57 7.07
N VAL A 718 -18.04 10.82 7.91
CA VAL A 718 -17.22 12.03 7.88
C VAL A 718 -15.75 11.65 7.70
N MET A 719 -14.97 12.55 7.09
CA MET A 719 -13.54 12.39 6.93
C MET A 719 -12.82 13.61 7.49
N ALA A 720 -11.88 13.41 8.42
CA ALA A 720 -11.06 14.45 9.01
C ALA A 720 -9.58 14.22 8.74
N ILE A 721 -8.83 15.31 8.55
CA ILE A 721 -7.39 15.28 8.30
C ILE A 721 -6.66 15.99 9.45
N GLY A 722 -5.59 15.34 9.94
CA GLY A 722 -4.69 15.89 10.95
C GLY A 722 -3.26 15.42 10.74
N ARG A 723 -2.29 16.03 11.44
CA ARG A 723 -0.90 15.55 11.47
C ARG A 723 -0.59 14.73 12.71
N THR A 724 -1.56 14.59 13.61
CA THR A 724 -1.60 13.57 14.66
C THR A 724 -2.94 12.82 14.59
N PHE A 725 -2.96 11.59 15.13
CA PHE A 725 -4.21 10.81 15.20
C PHE A 725 -5.24 11.52 16.08
N GLU A 726 -4.81 12.08 17.21
CA GLU A 726 -5.66 12.81 18.16
C GLU A 726 -6.31 14.03 17.51
N GLU A 727 -5.59 14.74 16.64
CA GLU A 727 -6.14 15.88 15.89
C GLU A 727 -7.22 15.42 14.90
N ALA A 728 -6.92 14.40 14.09
CA ALA A 728 -7.83 13.89 13.07
C ALA A 728 -9.11 13.31 13.72
N LEU A 729 -8.97 12.49 14.76
CA LEU A 729 -10.10 11.88 15.47
C LEU A 729 -11.00 12.94 16.10
N GLN A 730 -10.44 13.90 16.84
CA GLN A 730 -11.25 14.91 17.51
C GLN A 730 -11.98 15.83 16.52
N LYS A 731 -11.35 16.16 15.38
CA LYS A 731 -12.03 16.86 14.28
C LYS A 731 -13.18 16.03 13.73
N GLY A 732 -12.95 14.75 13.46
CA GLY A 732 -13.97 13.82 12.98
C GLY A 732 -15.17 13.73 13.92
N LEU A 733 -14.94 13.52 15.22
CA LEU A 733 -16.01 13.43 16.21
C LEU A 733 -16.89 14.68 16.29
N ARG A 734 -16.33 15.88 16.05
CA ARG A 734 -17.10 17.12 15.93
C ARG A 734 -17.93 17.19 14.64
N MET A 735 -17.42 16.64 13.53
CA MET A 735 -18.10 16.64 12.23
C MET A 735 -19.34 15.75 12.20
N ILE A 736 -19.43 14.70 13.04
CA ILE A 736 -20.58 13.78 13.11
C ILE A 736 -21.88 14.52 13.47
N GLY A 737 -21.79 15.64 14.19
CA GLY A 737 -22.96 16.48 14.51
C GLY A 737 -23.86 15.95 15.63
N GLN A 738 -23.35 15.07 16.51
CA GLN A 738 -24.10 14.53 17.67
C GLN A 738 -24.08 15.45 18.91
N GLY A 739 -23.48 16.64 18.81
CA GLY A 739 -23.33 17.59 19.92
C GLY A 739 -22.21 17.24 20.92
N MET A 740 -21.29 16.35 20.53
CA MET A 740 -20.09 16.03 21.29
C MET A 740 -18.94 16.93 20.80
N HIS A 741 -18.14 17.49 21.71
CA HIS A 741 -17.08 18.47 21.35
C HIS A 741 -15.75 17.83 20.90
N GLY A 742 -15.72 16.51 20.70
CA GLY A 742 -14.54 15.71 20.42
C GLY A 742 -14.61 14.38 21.16
N PHE A 743 -13.45 13.85 21.57
CA PHE A 743 -13.37 12.66 22.41
C PHE A 743 -13.59 13.01 23.89
N VAL A 744 -14.82 13.43 24.21
CA VAL A 744 -15.19 13.94 25.54
C VAL A 744 -16.54 13.36 25.97
N GLY A 745 -16.82 13.41 27.28
CA GLY A 745 -18.12 13.04 27.85
C GLY A 745 -18.97 14.26 28.20
N ASN A 746 -19.02 15.28 27.34
CA ASN A 746 -19.69 16.56 27.63
C ASN A 746 -21.23 16.43 27.72
N LYS A 747 -21.80 15.32 27.25
CA LYS A 747 -23.15 14.88 27.60
C LYS A 747 -23.05 13.70 28.57
N VAL A 748 -23.96 13.64 29.54
CA VAL A 748 -24.03 12.52 30.48
C VAL A 748 -24.41 11.26 29.69
N LEU A 749 -23.41 10.42 29.41
CA LEU A 749 -23.61 9.07 28.89
C LEU A 749 -23.83 8.15 30.09
N ARG A 750 -25.07 7.68 30.27
CA ARG A 750 -25.39 6.66 31.28
C ARG A 750 -25.05 5.30 30.68
N VAL A 751 -24.04 4.64 31.26
CA VAL A 751 -23.65 3.27 30.92
C VAL A 751 -23.92 2.42 32.16
N GLU A 752 -24.86 1.49 32.06
CA GLU A 752 -25.26 0.65 33.19
C GLU A 752 -24.22 -0.44 33.48
N ASP A 753 -23.78 -1.15 32.44
CA ASP A 753 -22.68 -2.11 32.50
C ASP A 753 -21.56 -1.68 31.53
N MET A 754 -20.43 -1.26 32.10
CA MET A 754 -19.27 -0.82 31.33
C MET A 754 -18.58 -1.98 30.59
N LYS A 755 -18.58 -3.18 31.18
CA LYS A 755 -17.92 -4.34 30.58
C LYS A 755 -18.71 -4.80 29.35
N ASP A 756 -20.02 -4.91 29.49
CA ASP A 756 -20.93 -5.23 28.38
C ASP A 756 -20.81 -4.21 27.24
N ALA A 757 -20.87 -2.91 27.54
CA ALA A 757 -20.77 -1.85 26.54
C ALA A 757 -19.41 -1.79 25.80
N LEU A 758 -18.33 -2.30 26.40
CA LEU A 758 -17.02 -2.42 25.75
C LEU A 758 -16.92 -3.67 24.87
N LEU A 759 -17.54 -4.78 25.28
CA LEU A 759 -17.60 -6.05 24.54
C LEU A 759 -18.50 -5.96 23.30
N HIS A 760 -19.67 -5.34 23.47
CA HIS A 760 -20.71 -5.23 22.46
C HIS A 760 -20.77 -3.82 21.91
N ALA A 761 -20.07 -3.59 20.80
CA ALA A 761 -20.01 -2.30 20.14
C ALA A 761 -21.40 -1.78 19.75
N THR A 762 -21.64 -0.49 19.99
CA THR A 762 -22.82 0.27 19.52
C THR A 762 -22.35 1.55 18.84
N GLU A 763 -23.27 2.36 18.30
CA GLU A 763 -22.94 3.68 17.72
C GLU A 763 -22.28 4.64 18.74
N ASN A 764 -22.37 4.34 20.04
CA ASN A 764 -21.77 5.14 21.12
C ASN A 764 -20.41 4.60 21.59
N ARG A 765 -19.86 3.54 20.97
CA ARG A 765 -18.65 2.85 21.44
C ARG A 765 -17.48 3.80 21.74
N ILE A 766 -17.21 4.75 20.85
CA ILE A 766 -16.11 5.71 21.03
C ILE A 766 -16.28 6.57 22.30
N PHE A 767 -17.51 6.92 22.68
CA PHE A 767 -17.78 7.68 23.90
C PHE A 767 -17.79 6.79 25.15
N VAL A 768 -18.17 5.51 25.01
CA VAL A 768 -17.98 4.50 26.06
C VAL A 768 -16.50 4.36 26.40
N LEU A 769 -15.60 4.31 25.40
CA LEU A 769 -14.15 4.30 25.61
C LEU A 769 -13.66 5.53 26.38
N SER A 770 -14.16 6.73 26.03
CA SER A 770 -13.84 7.97 26.75
C SER A 770 -14.26 7.89 28.22
N LYS A 771 -15.46 7.36 28.50
CA LYS A 771 -15.98 7.18 29.85
C LYS A 771 -15.19 6.14 30.64
N ALA A 772 -14.86 5.01 30.03
CA ALA A 772 -14.06 3.95 30.66
C ALA A 772 -12.69 4.48 31.10
N LEU A 773 -12.00 5.22 30.22
CA LEU A 773 -10.71 5.85 30.54
C LEU A 773 -10.83 6.85 31.70
N GLN A 774 -11.87 7.70 31.71
CA GLN A 774 -12.14 8.63 32.81
C GLN A 774 -12.50 7.93 34.14
N MET A 775 -13.00 6.69 34.09
CA MET A 775 -13.27 5.85 35.25
C MET A 775 -12.03 5.06 35.71
N GLY A 776 -10.87 5.27 35.08
CA GLY A 776 -9.61 4.64 35.46
C GLY A 776 -9.37 3.26 34.85
N TYR A 777 -10.15 2.83 33.84
CA TYR A 777 -9.82 1.62 33.09
C TYR A 777 -8.47 1.79 32.39
N THR A 778 -7.61 0.77 32.48
CA THR A 778 -6.34 0.77 31.75
C THR A 778 -6.55 0.45 30.27
N LYS A 779 -5.58 0.82 29.43
CA LYS A 779 -5.63 0.48 28.00
C LYS A 779 -5.64 -1.03 27.79
N GLU A 780 -4.95 -1.81 28.63
CA GLU A 780 -4.90 -3.27 28.56
C GLU A 780 -6.25 -3.90 28.89
N GLN A 781 -6.96 -3.37 29.90
CA GLN A 781 -8.32 -3.82 30.23
C GLN A 781 -9.27 -3.55 29.05
N ILE A 782 -9.22 -2.35 28.48
CA ILE A 782 -10.05 -1.98 27.33
C ILE A 782 -9.69 -2.83 26.12
N HIS A 783 -8.41 -3.03 25.82
CA HIS A 783 -7.94 -3.89 24.74
C HIS A 783 -8.45 -5.33 24.91
N SER A 784 -8.39 -5.87 26.13
CA SER A 784 -8.84 -7.25 26.39
C SER A 784 -10.31 -7.49 26.01
N LEU A 785 -11.16 -6.47 26.19
CA LEU A 785 -12.60 -6.48 25.92
C LEU A 785 -12.94 -6.09 24.48
N THR A 786 -12.25 -5.09 23.94
CA THR A 786 -12.61 -4.47 22.66
C THR A 786 -11.82 -5.02 21.47
N LYS A 787 -10.63 -5.57 21.75
CA LYS A 787 -9.56 -5.93 20.82
C LYS A 787 -9.03 -4.78 19.95
N ILE A 788 -9.38 -3.53 20.26
CA ILE A 788 -8.79 -2.33 19.62
C ILE A 788 -7.30 -2.28 19.94
N ASP A 789 -6.44 -2.03 18.95
CA ASP A 789 -4.98 -2.01 19.14
C ASP A 789 -4.56 -1.00 20.24
N ASN A 790 -3.64 -1.43 21.11
CA ASN A 790 -3.18 -0.62 22.24
C ASN A 790 -2.58 0.73 21.82
N TRP A 791 -2.04 0.84 20.60
CA TRP A 791 -1.54 2.12 20.09
C TRP A 791 -2.67 3.15 19.99
N PHE A 792 -3.83 2.79 19.45
CA PHE A 792 -4.97 3.70 19.38
C PHE A 792 -5.48 4.07 20.78
N LEU A 793 -5.63 3.07 21.66
CA LEU A 793 -6.09 3.28 23.03
C LEU A 793 -5.16 4.20 23.84
N GLN A 794 -3.86 4.11 23.61
CA GLN A 794 -2.90 5.02 24.20
C GLN A 794 -3.13 6.47 23.73
N LYS A 795 -3.36 6.69 22.43
CA LYS A 795 -3.65 8.02 21.90
C LYS A 795 -4.96 8.58 22.46
N LEU A 796 -5.98 7.74 22.67
CA LEU A 796 -7.21 8.13 23.37
C LEU A 796 -6.94 8.52 24.84
N ARG A 797 -6.14 7.72 25.55
CA ARG A 797 -5.72 8.04 26.93
C ARG A 797 -4.95 9.35 27.01
N HIS A 798 -4.12 9.65 26.01
CA HIS A 798 -3.39 10.92 25.94
C HIS A 798 -4.35 12.12 25.90
N ILE A 799 -5.43 12.04 25.13
CA ILE A 799 -6.47 13.09 25.10
C ILE A 799 -7.11 13.28 26.49
N VAL A 800 -7.45 12.18 27.17
CA VAL A 800 -8.04 12.23 28.51
C VAL A 800 -7.08 12.85 29.53
N SER A 801 -5.80 12.47 29.49
CA SER A 801 -4.76 13.03 30.36
C SER A 801 -4.55 14.53 30.13
N ILE A 802 -4.60 15.01 28.87
CA ILE A 802 -4.56 16.45 28.59
C ILE A 802 -5.78 17.14 29.21
N ASN A 803 -6.98 16.58 29.05
CA ASN A 803 -8.20 17.15 29.63
C ASN A 803 -8.13 17.21 31.17
N GLU A 804 -7.58 16.18 31.83
CA GLU A 804 -7.36 16.19 33.28
C GLU A 804 -6.39 17.29 33.70
N ARG A 805 -5.25 17.41 33.02
CA ARG A 805 -4.28 18.48 33.27
C ARG A 805 -4.87 19.87 33.06
N LEU A 806 -5.67 20.06 32.01
CA LEU A 806 -6.30 21.35 31.75
C LEU A 806 -7.32 21.75 32.83
N ARG A 807 -7.95 20.78 33.52
CA ARG A 807 -8.88 21.05 34.64
C ARG A 807 -8.18 21.55 35.90
N GLU A 808 -6.85 21.39 36.00
CA GLU A 808 -6.06 21.97 37.11
C GLU A 808 -5.94 23.49 36.99
N TYR A 809 -6.26 24.06 35.83
CA TYR A 809 -6.21 25.49 35.56
C TYR A 809 -7.61 26.10 35.57
N SER A 810 -7.76 27.25 36.23
CA SER A 810 -9.02 27.99 36.35
C SER A 810 -9.11 29.22 35.43
N TYR A 811 -7.99 29.64 34.82
CA TYR A 811 -7.91 30.76 33.88
C TYR A 811 -6.78 30.53 32.86
N ILE A 812 -6.89 31.15 31.69
CA ILE A 812 -5.83 31.24 30.68
C ILE A 812 -5.19 32.62 30.86
N SER A 813 -3.92 32.70 31.25
CA SER A 813 -3.17 33.96 31.17
C SER A 813 -2.65 34.14 29.75
N GLU A 814 -2.79 35.34 29.20
CA GLU A 814 -2.28 35.72 27.86
C GLU A 814 -0.76 35.54 27.70
#